data_AF-A0AAU9WBS4-F1
#
_entry.id   AF-A0AAU9WBS4-F1
#
_cell.length_a   1.000
_cell.length_b   1.000
_cell.length_c   1.000
_cell.angle_alpha   90.00
_cell.angle_beta   90.00
_cell.angle_gamma   90.00
#
_symmetry.space_group_name_H-M   'P 1'
#
loop_
_entity.id
_entity.type
_entity.pdbx_description
1 polymer ?
#
loop_
_entity_poly.entity_id
_entity_poly.type
_entity_poly.pdbx_seq_one_letter_code
_entity_poly.pdbx_strand_id
1 'polypeptide(L)'
;MYTSNINAPTMRYLIIVFLTVFIFPGTAAAEKSKLFISSAIGSDTKFCGNESVPCQTLDHVYELLSPSGFNSTTLLLEKGTYSLRKSMVFTKVEDLSLIGVNSDTLESNNQAKIICEPNVSVAFLLSDNITLQDLKMVSCGGWHESAISKQNAVVIKFKTAVHFDYCRNIWMRNVDIVGSKGHGANFYEIGGVLNVTNCVFENNTVSADTLRNISTSNKQTLEVVGYINSVGGVFVTLNKYTRNQPYFVNVTRARHESYIQGNSYTFTNCSFIGNGISGEVAPKDNFQGHALDQRSVIRGGGLGISFVGKAKSSKVLIQNCTFLANQAYWGGGLQAEFSELTSKNVFTVQSSVFQSNIGHSAGGGARVGHWRKKGVYVPNNKIRFVDSVFRGNQGNWGGGVSLYGSSIFCKCKQDFNSRKIFSFQSCHWFANKAIVGSAIDTFLFNQNRENIGPEVPFHVEFVDSRVENNAIVIREENVQIGEGAIYNVGVSIVFRGKTIIKNNTFTALALDGGTLELYDDVEFVENKGVRGGAIAMYGYSQIILMNESRLLFKENSCLEKGGAMFIQTPGSPRTSYGLSKNNPNICFFAYEDDQISFNQWNTEVIFQRNKAPDDSSGHSVFATTLKKCRMQGETRLNNSVLDWKFIRFHWSNDFNRNTKEIATSPVDITYNAQDWSVSPGEVFSPTVHLRDEKNNSVNGTIKILMGKSSSQQEDNSSSVYLQTDSSLFLTHGKISYLKVGGHIGRKFNVVLQHIGRQVLRKVIPVPFLKPCNPGFYLKEENCVCQDKLDGISRCDKNGKTVYLKAGYWGGMVDGTFYTHPCPRDFCKCSRDNVTLIAQDECVFNVGQMCDNSREPGSILCGKCKPGLSVVFGHSNCHKCRKYGFLAVIPVYLVEILIFVKVAMLLDVDWFSGFLNGFLYSYQVMWQIVGERFVFRDHFMFFLINFLNSRLRIGTYFCFSSNLDYADKLFFTLTISVLTLLVVVFLAKLVGKYPNWCFSRRVRGPFRAICTILVLCYTGITSACLGLLNPVVFGHNIVLFSSGSTEFFQGKHAIYGSIAILFMFFFVIPFPLVLMCRPFFTRLLKPVFNLNRFKPLFDVLQSCFKDQHRSFAAFYLVCRLVVLVISIYIPSGPVKRSLLEITCITVLFIFTYVKPYKRSKQGGEADPKHAWENKSDTILLLNLSLMAVLATATENDNISKRHKAQLEIVIQAMAYVPIVALTWYIYRKTRSRCAGVFCGDHRDPEGPEVTDTRNN
;
A
#
# COMPACT_ATOMS: atom_id res chain seq x y z
N MET A 1 -19.87 -13.54 -84.18
CA MET A 1 -20.72 -14.49 -84.92
C MET A 1 -19.79 -15.35 -85.77
N TYR A 2 -19.75 -16.66 -85.47
CA TYR A 2 -19.29 -17.82 -86.28
C TYR A 2 -18.03 -17.67 -87.17
N THR A 3 -16.84 -18.18 -86.80
CA THR A 3 -16.30 -19.59 -86.77
C THR A 3 -15.55 -19.99 -88.05
N SER A 4 -14.58 -20.92 -87.86
CA SER A 4 -13.72 -21.67 -88.83
C SER A 4 -12.29 -21.08 -88.95
N ASN A 5 -11.16 -21.80 -88.87
CA ASN A 5 -10.80 -23.23 -88.91
C ASN A 5 -9.53 -23.44 -88.05
N ILE A 6 -9.41 -24.46 -87.19
CA ILE A 6 -8.97 -25.85 -87.42
C ILE A 6 -7.58 -25.99 -88.11
N ASN A 7 -6.62 -26.42 -87.27
CA ASN A 7 -5.49 -27.36 -87.44
C ASN A 7 -4.66 -27.34 -88.75
N ALA A 8 -3.38 -26.93 -88.74
CA ALA A 8 -2.18 -27.61 -88.23
C ALA A 8 -1.24 -27.97 -89.44
N PRO A 9 -0.01 -28.47 -89.25
CA PRO A 9 1.20 -27.67 -89.37
C PRO A 9 2.27 -28.37 -90.24
N THR A 10 2.47 -28.01 -91.50
CA THR A 10 3.44 -28.75 -92.36
C THR A 10 4.30 -27.89 -93.28
N MET A 11 4.21 -26.57 -93.25
CA MET A 11 4.99 -25.71 -94.16
C MET A 11 5.96 -24.72 -93.47
N ARG A 12 6.08 -24.75 -92.13
CA ARG A 12 7.12 -24.00 -91.39
C ARG A 12 8.29 -24.86 -90.88
N TYR A 13 8.16 -26.19 -90.93
CA TYR A 13 9.25 -27.11 -90.56
C TYR A 13 10.29 -27.28 -91.67
N LEU A 14 9.92 -27.12 -92.95
CA LEU A 14 10.86 -27.36 -94.06
C LEU A 14 11.88 -26.24 -94.32
N ILE A 15 11.59 -24.99 -93.92
CA ILE A 15 12.54 -23.87 -94.06
C ILE A 15 13.47 -23.77 -92.83
N ILE A 16 13.05 -24.31 -91.69
CA ILE A 16 13.85 -24.29 -90.46
C ILE A 16 14.86 -25.45 -90.42
N VAL A 17 14.58 -26.61 -91.04
CA VAL A 17 15.53 -27.74 -91.09
C VAL A 17 16.68 -27.50 -92.09
N PHE A 18 16.46 -26.76 -93.18
CA PHE A 18 17.49 -26.56 -94.21
C PHE A 18 18.51 -25.45 -93.88
N LEU A 19 18.18 -24.51 -92.98
CA LEU A 19 19.09 -23.47 -92.50
C LEU A 19 19.84 -23.85 -91.22
N THR A 20 19.50 -24.98 -90.59
CA THR A 20 20.19 -25.49 -89.38
C THR A 20 21.33 -26.48 -89.66
N VAL A 21 21.59 -26.87 -90.91
CA VAL A 21 22.58 -27.93 -91.21
C VAL A 21 23.88 -27.43 -91.87
N PHE A 22 23.95 -26.20 -92.39
CA PHE A 22 25.14 -25.75 -93.16
C PHE A 22 25.70 -24.36 -92.83
N ILE A 23 25.53 -23.87 -91.60
CA ILE A 23 26.43 -22.84 -91.05
C ILE A 23 26.79 -23.25 -89.62
N PHE A 24 27.64 -24.28 -89.50
CA PHE A 24 28.65 -24.30 -88.45
C PHE A 24 29.69 -23.24 -88.83
N PRO A 25 29.82 -22.09 -88.14
CA PRO A 25 31.16 -21.77 -87.71
C PRO A 25 31.48 -22.82 -86.65
N GLY A 26 32.33 -23.77 -87.02
CA GLY A 26 33.07 -24.52 -86.02
C GLY A 26 33.77 -23.51 -85.13
N THR A 27 33.16 -23.19 -84.00
CA THR A 27 33.93 -22.84 -82.81
C THR A 27 34.55 -24.17 -82.43
N ALA A 28 35.75 -24.41 -82.97
CA ALA A 28 36.69 -25.27 -82.28
C ALA A 28 36.63 -24.81 -80.82
N ALA A 29 36.13 -25.67 -79.93
CA ALA A 29 36.27 -25.44 -78.51
C ALA A 29 37.77 -25.21 -78.32
N ALA A 30 38.17 -23.97 -78.04
CA ALA A 30 39.55 -23.65 -77.75
C ALA A 30 39.94 -24.60 -76.63
N GLU A 31 40.82 -25.55 -76.94
CA GLU A 31 41.25 -26.57 -76.00
C GLU A 31 41.80 -25.83 -74.79
N LYS A 32 41.16 -25.99 -73.63
CA LYS A 32 41.52 -25.20 -72.44
C LYS A 32 42.99 -25.44 -72.13
N SER A 33 43.81 -24.40 -72.19
CA SER A 33 45.23 -24.50 -71.87
C SER A 33 45.36 -24.82 -70.38
N LYS A 34 45.90 -25.99 -70.06
CA LYS A 34 46.16 -26.42 -68.67
C LYS A 34 47.59 -26.07 -68.30
N LEU A 35 47.77 -25.33 -67.21
CA LEU A 35 49.08 -25.09 -66.60
C LEU A 35 49.18 -25.75 -65.24
N PHE A 36 50.23 -26.51 -65.02
CA PHE A 36 50.53 -27.20 -63.77
C PHE A 36 51.50 -26.38 -62.91
N ILE A 37 51.14 -26.18 -61.65
CA ILE A 37 51.93 -25.44 -60.64
C ILE A 37 52.18 -26.37 -59.45
N SER A 38 53.44 -26.49 -59.02
CA SER A 38 53.85 -27.25 -57.85
C SER A 38 54.87 -26.50 -57.01
N SER A 39 54.54 -26.22 -55.75
CA SER A 39 55.47 -25.59 -54.80
C SER A 39 56.68 -26.46 -54.43
N ALA A 40 56.58 -27.78 -54.61
CA ALA A 40 57.58 -28.75 -54.15
C ALA A 40 58.58 -29.16 -55.25
N ILE A 41 58.08 -29.42 -56.46
CA ILE A 41 58.89 -29.92 -57.59
C ILE A 41 58.95 -28.96 -58.79
N GLY A 42 58.23 -27.84 -58.74
CA GLY A 42 58.19 -26.86 -59.83
C GLY A 42 59.45 -26.00 -59.94
N SER A 43 59.68 -25.45 -61.14
CA SER A 43 60.77 -24.52 -61.43
C SER A 43 60.27 -23.36 -62.30
N ASP A 44 60.45 -22.13 -61.85
CA ASP A 44 60.01 -20.92 -62.55
C ASP A 44 60.93 -20.58 -63.74
N THR A 45 60.70 -21.25 -64.87
CA THR A 45 61.38 -20.98 -66.15
C THR A 45 60.41 -20.40 -67.18
N LYS A 46 60.91 -19.95 -68.34
CA LYS A 46 60.04 -19.47 -69.45
C LYS A 46 59.18 -20.58 -70.08
N PHE A 47 59.52 -21.85 -69.86
CA PHE A 47 58.86 -23.01 -70.47
C PHE A 47 58.15 -23.91 -69.44
N CYS A 48 57.99 -23.44 -68.21
CA CYS A 48 57.24 -24.17 -67.18
C CYS A 48 55.72 -24.15 -67.47
N GLY A 49 54.99 -25.13 -66.95
CA GLY A 49 53.53 -25.21 -67.05
C GLY A 49 53.00 -26.54 -67.59
N ASN A 50 53.85 -27.41 -68.13
CA ASN A 50 53.47 -28.78 -68.52
C ASN A 50 53.55 -29.74 -67.31
N GLU A 51 52.87 -30.89 -67.37
CA GLU A 51 52.90 -31.92 -66.30
C GLU A 51 54.33 -32.34 -65.92
N SER A 52 55.24 -32.42 -66.89
CA SER A 52 56.63 -32.83 -66.68
C SER A 52 57.51 -31.73 -66.09
N VAL A 53 57.13 -30.45 -66.26
CA VAL A 53 57.89 -29.28 -65.79
C VAL A 53 56.89 -28.24 -65.24
N PRO A 54 56.33 -28.46 -64.05
CA PRO A 54 55.38 -27.51 -63.46
C PRO A 54 56.08 -26.21 -63.05
N CYS A 55 55.35 -25.09 -63.05
CA CYS A 55 55.85 -23.84 -62.49
C CYS A 55 55.89 -23.90 -60.95
N GLN A 56 56.78 -23.13 -60.30
CA GLN A 56 56.94 -23.15 -58.86
C GLN A 56 56.01 -22.16 -58.14
N THR A 57 55.87 -20.94 -58.67
CA THR A 57 55.13 -19.86 -58.00
C THR A 57 53.94 -19.34 -58.82
N LEU A 58 52.90 -18.91 -58.09
CA LEU A 58 51.70 -18.28 -58.65
C LEU A 58 52.00 -16.90 -59.25
N ASP A 59 52.86 -16.10 -58.60
CA ASP A 59 53.28 -14.79 -59.11
C ASP A 59 53.95 -14.91 -60.49
N HIS A 60 54.85 -15.89 -60.68
CA HIS A 60 55.54 -16.12 -61.96
C HIS A 60 54.56 -16.53 -63.07
N VAL A 61 53.62 -17.44 -62.79
CA VAL A 61 52.60 -17.85 -63.78
C VAL A 61 51.72 -16.68 -64.19
N TYR A 62 51.37 -15.80 -63.24
CA TYR A 62 50.59 -14.61 -63.56
C TYR A 62 51.37 -13.63 -64.44
N GLU A 63 52.65 -13.38 -64.15
CA GLU A 63 53.51 -12.53 -64.98
C GLU A 63 53.78 -13.13 -66.37
N LEU A 64 53.93 -14.46 -66.47
CA LEU A 64 54.15 -15.18 -67.72
C LEU A 64 52.96 -15.05 -68.69
N LEU A 65 51.74 -15.19 -68.18
CA LEU A 65 50.50 -15.18 -68.99
C LEU A 65 49.89 -13.78 -69.17
N SER A 66 50.29 -12.80 -68.35
CA SER A 66 49.77 -11.43 -68.43
C SER A 66 49.82 -10.79 -69.84
N PRO A 67 50.90 -10.98 -70.64
CA PRO A 67 50.97 -10.45 -72.00
C PRO A 67 50.07 -11.18 -73.01
N SER A 68 49.90 -12.50 -72.88
CA SER A 68 49.12 -13.35 -73.79
C SER A 68 47.62 -13.42 -73.46
N GLY A 69 47.25 -13.06 -72.22
CA GLY A 69 45.90 -13.18 -71.69
C GLY A 69 45.63 -14.55 -71.05
N PHE A 70 44.50 -14.65 -70.34
CA PHE A 70 44.10 -15.81 -69.53
C PHE A 70 42.81 -16.49 -70.04
N ASN A 71 42.39 -16.19 -71.26
CA ASN A 71 41.16 -16.76 -71.82
C ASN A 71 41.29 -18.27 -71.99
N SER A 72 40.24 -19.02 -71.65
CA SER A 72 40.19 -20.47 -71.74
C SER A 72 41.35 -21.19 -71.04
N THR A 73 41.84 -20.64 -69.93
CA THR A 73 42.99 -21.19 -69.18
C THR A 73 42.55 -21.93 -67.91
N THR A 74 43.21 -23.03 -67.57
CA THR A 74 43.04 -23.76 -66.30
C THR A 74 44.36 -23.85 -65.56
N LEU A 75 44.43 -23.26 -64.37
CA LEU A 75 45.59 -23.29 -63.47
C LEU A 75 45.38 -24.39 -62.43
N LEU A 76 46.22 -25.44 -62.48
CA LEU A 76 46.17 -26.60 -61.61
C LEU A 76 47.28 -26.52 -60.57
N LEU A 77 46.90 -26.36 -59.30
CA LEU A 77 47.83 -26.24 -58.17
C LEU A 77 47.92 -27.58 -57.47
N GLU A 78 49.11 -28.19 -57.46
CA GLU A 78 49.37 -29.35 -56.62
C GLU A 78 49.19 -28.97 -55.14
N LYS A 79 48.86 -29.95 -54.29
CA LYS A 79 48.87 -29.80 -52.83
C LYS A 79 50.18 -29.15 -52.37
N GLY A 80 50.07 -28.02 -51.68
CA GLY A 80 51.24 -27.25 -51.25
C GLY A 80 50.87 -25.91 -50.64
N THR A 81 51.90 -25.16 -50.23
CA THR A 81 51.75 -23.77 -49.76
C THR A 81 52.39 -22.82 -50.76
N TYR A 82 51.60 -21.89 -51.28
CA TYR A 82 51.99 -20.91 -52.28
C TYR A 82 51.93 -19.51 -51.66
N SER A 83 53.05 -18.79 -51.68
CA SER A 83 53.08 -17.39 -51.28
C SER A 83 52.66 -16.50 -52.44
N LEU A 84 51.75 -15.56 -52.21
CA LEU A 84 51.31 -14.57 -53.18
C LEU A 84 51.81 -13.18 -52.75
N ARG A 85 52.74 -12.60 -53.52
CA ARG A 85 53.38 -11.31 -53.21
C ARG A 85 52.73 -10.13 -53.92
N LYS A 86 52.14 -10.34 -55.10
CA LYS A 86 51.43 -9.31 -55.86
C LYS A 86 49.96 -9.66 -56.02
N SER A 87 49.11 -8.64 -56.03
CA SER A 87 47.68 -8.85 -56.32
C SER A 87 47.48 -9.30 -57.75
N MET A 88 46.71 -10.36 -57.94
CA MET A 88 46.32 -10.85 -59.26
C MET A 88 45.04 -10.16 -59.71
N VAL A 89 45.08 -9.41 -60.81
CA VAL A 89 43.92 -8.71 -61.36
C VAL A 89 43.63 -9.22 -62.77
N PHE A 90 42.55 -9.98 -62.91
CA PHE A 90 42.08 -10.51 -64.19
C PHE A 90 41.03 -9.57 -64.76
N THR A 91 41.26 -9.04 -65.97
CA THR A 91 40.35 -8.09 -66.62
C THR A 91 39.91 -8.62 -67.97
N LYS A 92 38.59 -8.66 -68.21
CA LYS A 92 37.98 -9.17 -69.46
C LYS A 92 38.43 -10.60 -69.82
N VAL A 93 38.48 -11.47 -68.81
CA VAL A 93 38.86 -12.88 -68.98
C VAL A 93 37.62 -13.75 -69.12
N GLU A 94 37.65 -14.72 -70.02
CA GLU A 94 36.59 -15.72 -70.19
C GLU A 94 37.13 -17.14 -69.95
N ASP A 95 36.34 -18.00 -69.30
CA ASP A 95 36.64 -19.43 -69.07
C ASP A 95 37.88 -19.75 -68.20
N LEU A 96 38.23 -18.90 -67.23
CA LEU A 96 39.36 -19.13 -66.32
C LEU A 96 38.98 -20.06 -65.15
N SER A 97 39.83 -21.05 -64.88
CA SER A 97 39.68 -21.95 -63.72
C SER A 97 40.96 -22.02 -62.88
N LEU A 98 40.85 -21.83 -61.57
CA LEU A 98 41.93 -22.00 -60.59
C LEU A 98 41.55 -23.16 -59.65
N ILE A 99 42.26 -24.27 -59.75
CA ILE A 99 41.84 -25.54 -59.14
C ILE A 99 43.02 -26.15 -58.35
N GLY A 100 42.79 -26.49 -57.08
CA GLY A 100 43.69 -27.35 -56.31
C GLY A 100 43.51 -28.83 -56.70
N VAL A 101 44.59 -29.52 -57.03
CA VAL A 101 44.57 -30.94 -57.41
C VAL A 101 44.60 -31.81 -56.16
N ASN A 102 43.50 -32.54 -55.92
CA ASN A 102 43.43 -33.59 -54.90
C ASN A 102 44.04 -34.88 -55.46
N SER A 103 45.09 -35.42 -54.82
CA SER A 103 45.48 -36.82 -55.03
C SER A 103 44.44 -37.72 -54.37
N ASP A 104 44.05 -38.83 -55.03
CA ASP A 104 42.97 -39.80 -54.73
C ASP A 104 42.93 -40.47 -53.33
N THR A 105 43.46 -39.85 -52.27
CA THR A 105 43.35 -40.34 -50.89
C THR A 105 42.26 -39.58 -50.15
N LEU A 106 41.35 -40.36 -49.57
CA LEU A 106 40.11 -40.00 -48.89
C LEU A 106 40.31 -39.18 -47.59
N GLU A 107 41.31 -38.31 -47.50
CA GLU A 107 41.56 -37.44 -46.35
C GLU A 107 41.06 -36.01 -46.62
N SER A 108 39.99 -35.64 -45.93
CA SER A 108 39.17 -34.44 -46.12
C SER A 108 39.80 -33.11 -45.70
N ASN A 109 41.13 -32.92 -45.81
CA ASN A 109 41.80 -31.75 -45.22
C ASN A 109 43.00 -31.17 -46.01
N ASN A 110 43.14 -31.47 -47.31
CA ASN A 110 44.35 -31.13 -48.06
C ASN A 110 44.11 -30.22 -49.29
N GLN A 111 43.46 -29.06 -49.10
CA GLN A 111 43.34 -27.99 -50.11
C GLN A 111 44.71 -27.34 -50.41
N ALA A 112 44.89 -26.80 -51.63
CA ALA A 112 46.07 -26.00 -51.96
C ALA A 112 46.03 -24.65 -51.23
N LYS A 113 47.06 -24.35 -50.42
CA LYS A 113 47.08 -23.19 -49.52
C LYS A 113 47.78 -21.99 -50.15
N ILE A 114 47.08 -20.89 -50.35
CA ILE A 114 47.61 -19.62 -50.83
C ILE A 114 47.74 -18.65 -49.65
N ILE A 115 48.95 -18.22 -49.33
CA ILE A 115 49.24 -17.25 -48.27
C ILE A 115 49.58 -15.91 -48.92
N CYS A 116 48.80 -14.88 -48.63
CA CYS A 116 49.02 -13.55 -49.18
C CYS A 116 49.91 -12.68 -48.29
N GLU A 117 50.79 -11.90 -48.91
CA GLU A 117 51.46 -10.78 -48.23
C GLU A 117 50.46 -9.65 -47.88
N PRO A 118 50.81 -8.72 -46.97
CA PRO A 118 49.92 -7.62 -46.60
C PRO A 118 49.47 -6.78 -47.81
N ASN A 119 48.16 -6.50 -47.91
CA ASN A 119 47.54 -5.75 -49.02
C ASN A 119 47.49 -6.49 -50.37
N VAL A 120 47.62 -7.81 -50.37
CA VAL A 120 47.51 -8.65 -51.58
C VAL A 120 46.12 -9.30 -51.68
N SER A 121 45.56 -9.37 -52.89
CA SER A 121 44.25 -9.98 -53.17
C SER A 121 44.14 -10.51 -54.60
N VAL A 122 43.09 -11.29 -54.86
CA VAL A 122 42.72 -11.76 -56.20
C VAL A 122 41.47 -10.99 -56.67
N ALA A 123 41.49 -10.45 -57.88
CA ALA A 123 40.39 -9.66 -58.43
C ALA A 123 40.04 -10.03 -59.87
N PHE A 124 38.75 -9.98 -60.18
CA PHE A 124 38.17 -10.25 -61.49
C PHE A 124 37.27 -9.09 -61.89
N LEU A 125 37.55 -8.51 -63.05
CA LEU A 125 36.86 -7.34 -63.59
C LEU A 125 36.32 -7.69 -64.98
N LEU A 126 35.04 -7.43 -65.25
CA LEU A 126 34.41 -7.67 -66.57
C LEU A 126 34.62 -9.08 -67.14
N SER A 127 34.70 -10.08 -66.28
CA SER A 127 35.09 -11.45 -66.65
C SER A 127 33.88 -12.42 -66.63
N ASP A 128 33.93 -13.49 -67.41
CA ASP A 128 32.86 -14.50 -67.51
C ASP A 128 33.41 -15.91 -67.27
N ASN A 129 32.55 -16.79 -66.78
CA ASN A 129 32.80 -18.22 -66.57
C ASN A 129 34.04 -18.51 -65.70
N ILE A 130 34.04 -18.02 -64.44
CA ILE A 130 35.18 -18.11 -63.52
C ILE A 130 34.97 -19.22 -62.48
N THR A 131 35.93 -20.13 -62.35
CA THR A 131 35.89 -21.23 -61.37
C THR A 131 37.05 -21.17 -60.38
N LEU A 132 36.73 -21.19 -59.08
CA LEU A 132 37.68 -21.37 -57.98
C LEU A 132 37.33 -22.66 -57.23
N GLN A 133 38.27 -23.60 -57.11
CA GLN A 133 37.96 -24.90 -56.53
C GLN A 133 39.12 -25.51 -55.73
N ASP A 134 38.82 -26.08 -54.56
CA ASP A 134 39.77 -26.83 -53.72
C ASP A 134 40.97 -25.97 -53.23
N LEU A 135 40.69 -24.74 -52.79
CA LEU A 135 41.69 -23.72 -52.41
C LEU A 135 41.51 -23.23 -50.96
N LYS A 136 42.63 -22.90 -50.31
CA LYS A 136 42.65 -22.23 -49.00
C LYS A 136 43.44 -20.93 -49.04
N MET A 137 42.75 -19.80 -48.98
CA MET A 137 43.35 -18.47 -48.99
C MET A 137 43.49 -17.92 -47.56
N VAL A 138 44.71 -17.57 -47.15
CA VAL A 138 45.01 -17.13 -45.78
C VAL A 138 45.63 -15.74 -45.80
N SER A 139 45.10 -14.86 -44.94
CA SER A 139 45.60 -13.50 -44.71
C SER A 139 45.59 -12.56 -45.92
N CYS A 140 44.79 -12.88 -46.94
CA CYS A 140 44.57 -12.02 -48.10
C CYS A 140 43.71 -10.80 -47.74
N GLY A 141 43.84 -9.70 -48.48
CA GLY A 141 43.12 -8.46 -48.19
C GLY A 141 43.76 -7.22 -48.82
N GLY A 142 43.59 -7.07 -50.13
CA GLY A 142 44.06 -5.93 -50.92
C GLY A 142 43.03 -4.82 -51.05
N TRP A 143 43.46 -3.60 -51.37
CA TRP A 143 42.60 -2.42 -51.50
C TRP A 143 41.87 -2.38 -52.85
N HIS A 144 40.55 -2.22 -52.82
CA HIS A 144 39.66 -2.09 -53.97
C HIS A 144 38.78 -0.84 -53.83
N GLU A 145 38.33 -0.27 -54.96
CA GLU A 145 37.44 0.89 -54.96
C GLU A 145 35.99 0.49 -54.69
N SER A 146 35.30 1.29 -53.88
CA SER A 146 33.89 1.09 -53.58
C SER A 146 32.99 1.68 -54.66
N ALA A 147 31.91 0.97 -54.98
CA ALA A 147 30.84 1.40 -55.86
C ALA A 147 30.08 2.67 -55.41
N ILE A 148 30.43 3.32 -54.29
CA ILE A 148 29.78 4.54 -53.75
C ILE A 148 30.61 5.82 -54.03
N SER A 149 31.80 5.66 -54.60
CA SER A 149 32.88 6.65 -54.72
C SER A 149 32.58 8.02 -55.40
N LYS A 150 31.42 8.26 -56.03
CA LYS A 150 31.25 9.46 -56.89
C LYS A 150 30.12 10.43 -56.58
N GLN A 151 29.37 10.26 -55.48
CA GLN A 151 28.36 11.27 -55.16
C GLN A 151 28.96 12.64 -54.74
N ASN A 152 30.22 12.70 -54.27
CA ASN A 152 30.85 13.93 -53.71
C ASN A 152 32.37 14.11 -54.01
N ALA A 153 32.91 13.58 -55.13
CA ALA A 153 34.34 13.72 -55.49
C ALA A 153 35.38 13.08 -54.53
N VAL A 154 34.99 12.13 -53.67
CA VAL A 154 35.88 11.41 -52.73
C VAL A 154 36.02 9.96 -53.15
N VAL A 155 37.25 9.51 -53.47
CA VAL A 155 37.52 8.09 -53.76
C VAL A 155 37.42 7.28 -52.48
N ILE A 156 36.53 6.27 -52.45
CA ILE A 156 36.33 5.44 -51.28
C ILE A 156 36.85 4.01 -51.51
N LYS A 157 37.77 3.51 -50.67
CA LYS A 157 38.40 2.18 -50.83
C LYS A 157 38.06 1.21 -49.68
N PHE A 158 38.04 -0.09 -49.96
CA PHE A 158 37.84 -1.17 -48.97
C PHE A 158 38.81 -2.33 -49.21
N LYS A 159 38.96 -3.26 -48.25
CA LYS A 159 39.78 -4.46 -48.43
C LYS A 159 38.95 -5.73 -48.62
N THR A 160 39.42 -6.62 -49.49
CA THR A 160 38.84 -7.97 -49.65
C THR A 160 39.91 -8.95 -50.10
N ALA A 161 39.78 -10.23 -49.74
CA ALA A 161 40.68 -11.29 -50.23
C ALA A 161 40.38 -11.63 -51.70
N VAL A 162 39.10 -11.75 -52.06
CA VAL A 162 38.66 -11.95 -53.44
C VAL A 162 37.65 -10.87 -53.86
N HIS A 163 37.84 -10.27 -55.03
CA HIS A 163 36.99 -9.22 -55.57
C HIS A 163 36.45 -9.58 -56.95
N PHE A 164 35.14 -9.51 -57.15
CA PHE A 164 34.49 -9.62 -58.45
C PHE A 164 33.69 -8.35 -58.72
N ASP A 165 33.89 -7.74 -59.88
CA ASP A 165 33.12 -6.58 -60.33
C ASP A 165 32.72 -6.71 -61.81
N TYR A 166 31.43 -6.51 -62.10
CA TYR A 166 30.82 -6.72 -63.41
C TYR A 166 31.17 -8.08 -64.05
N CYS A 167 31.13 -9.16 -63.28
CA CYS A 167 31.43 -10.51 -63.75
C CYS A 167 30.15 -11.35 -63.98
N ARG A 168 30.27 -12.43 -64.76
CA ARG A 168 29.19 -13.40 -64.98
C ARG A 168 29.64 -14.82 -64.67
N ASN A 169 28.69 -15.64 -64.24
CA ASN A 169 28.84 -17.09 -64.09
C ASN A 169 30.10 -17.48 -63.27
N ILE A 170 29.96 -17.43 -61.94
CA ILE A 170 31.04 -17.68 -61.00
C ILE A 170 30.72 -18.93 -60.18
N TRP A 171 31.68 -19.86 -60.09
CA TRP A 171 31.60 -21.04 -59.22
C TRP A 171 32.76 -21.07 -58.23
N MET A 172 32.42 -21.14 -56.95
CA MET A 172 33.35 -21.36 -55.85
C MET A 172 32.97 -22.65 -55.14
N ARG A 173 33.88 -23.64 -55.15
CA ARG A 173 33.61 -24.98 -54.60
C ARG A 173 34.72 -25.39 -53.66
N ASN A 174 34.38 -25.73 -52.41
CA ASN A 174 35.38 -26.15 -51.43
C ASN A 174 36.53 -25.13 -51.29
N VAL A 175 36.18 -23.87 -51.05
CA VAL A 175 37.14 -22.78 -50.90
C VAL A 175 37.09 -22.22 -49.48
N ASP A 176 38.23 -22.23 -48.81
CA ASP A 176 38.42 -21.64 -47.47
C ASP A 176 39.05 -20.26 -47.60
N ILE A 177 38.43 -19.22 -47.02
CA ILE A 177 39.02 -17.88 -46.90
C ILE A 177 39.10 -17.50 -45.42
N VAL A 178 40.34 -17.46 -44.91
CA VAL A 178 40.62 -17.40 -43.47
C VAL A 178 41.49 -16.20 -43.11
N GLY A 179 41.06 -15.45 -42.10
CA GLY A 179 41.87 -14.37 -41.50
C GLY A 179 42.13 -13.20 -42.43
N SER A 180 41.22 -12.92 -43.37
CA SER A 180 41.37 -11.81 -44.31
C SER A 180 41.22 -10.47 -43.59
N LYS A 181 42.00 -9.47 -44.03
CA LYS A 181 41.83 -8.08 -43.58
C LYS A 181 40.72 -7.42 -44.40
N GLY A 182 39.57 -7.10 -43.79
CA GLY A 182 38.39 -6.61 -44.51
C GLY A 182 37.40 -7.74 -44.80
N HIS A 183 36.96 -7.87 -46.05
CA HIS A 183 36.07 -8.94 -46.48
C HIS A 183 36.80 -10.23 -46.87
N GLY A 184 36.14 -11.37 -46.74
CA GLY A 184 36.57 -12.62 -47.38
C GLY A 184 36.34 -12.59 -48.90
N ALA A 185 35.10 -12.32 -49.33
CA ALA A 185 34.80 -12.18 -50.77
C ALA A 185 33.78 -11.07 -51.05
N ASN A 186 34.00 -10.33 -52.14
CA ASN A 186 33.11 -9.26 -52.58
C ASN A 186 32.63 -9.49 -54.01
N PHE A 187 31.32 -9.34 -54.21
CA PHE A 187 30.61 -9.57 -55.47
C PHE A 187 29.79 -8.33 -55.85
N TYR A 188 30.31 -7.54 -56.78
CA TYR A 188 29.66 -6.34 -57.31
C TYR A 188 29.11 -6.59 -58.71
N GLU A 189 27.83 -6.27 -58.90
CA GLU A 189 27.14 -6.34 -60.19
C GLU A 189 27.36 -7.69 -60.91
N ILE A 190 27.11 -8.81 -60.22
CA ILE A 190 27.27 -10.16 -60.79
C ILE A 190 26.06 -10.56 -61.62
N GLY A 191 26.27 -10.87 -62.90
CA GLY A 191 25.22 -11.34 -63.80
C GLY A 191 25.18 -12.87 -63.93
N GLY A 192 24.02 -13.43 -64.28
CA GLY A 192 23.90 -14.88 -64.50
C GLY A 192 23.89 -15.65 -63.18
N VAL A 193 24.85 -16.57 -62.99
CA VAL A 193 24.89 -17.48 -61.82
C VAL A 193 26.07 -17.16 -60.90
N LEU A 194 25.83 -17.06 -59.59
CA LEU A 194 26.87 -17.19 -58.54
C LEU A 194 26.56 -18.46 -57.74
N ASN A 195 27.50 -19.40 -57.69
CA ASN A 195 27.33 -20.61 -56.93
C ASN A 195 28.52 -20.81 -55.98
N VAL A 196 28.25 -20.75 -54.68
CA VAL A 196 29.22 -20.92 -53.60
C VAL A 196 28.82 -22.14 -52.79
N THR A 197 29.62 -23.20 -52.84
CA THR A 197 29.27 -24.50 -52.24
C THR A 197 30.42 -25.06 -51.41
N ASN A 198 30.10 -25.54 -50.20
CA ASN A 198 31.07 -26.12 -49.27
C ASN A 198 32.23 -25.15 -48.94
N CYS A 199 31.98 -23.84 -48.85
CA CYS A 199 33.02 -22.84 -48.56
C CYS A 199 33.03 -22.41 -47.10
N VAL A 200 34.21 -22.06 -46.59
CA VAL A 200 34.39 -21.55 -45.22
C VAL A 200 34.93 -20.12 -45.28
N PHE A 201 34.24 -19.21 -44.58
CA PHE A 201 34.69 -17.83 -44.36
C PHE A 201 34.89 -17.64 -42.86
N GLU A 202 36.15 -17.60 -42.44
CA GLU A 202 36.49 -17.61 -41.02
C GLU A 202 37.39 -16.43 -40.62
N ASN A 203 37.03 -15.76 -39.52
CA ASN A 203 37.82 -14.69 -38.90
C ASN A 203 38.22 -13.57 -39.87
N ASN A 204 37.38 -13.30 -40.88
CA ASN A 204 37.57 -12.16 -41.77
C ASN A 204 37.09 -10.90 -41.05
N THR A 205 38.05 -10.08 -40.60
CA THR A 205 37.77 -9.03 -39.61
C THR A 205 38.44 -7.70 -39.92
N VAL A 206 37.92 -6.66 -39.27
CA VAL A 206 38.51 -5.32 -39.21
C VAL A 206 38.63 -4.90 -37.73
N SER A 207 39.71 -4.20 -37.36
CA SER A 207 39.94 -3.72 -35.99
C SER A 207 39.04 -2.51 -35.64
N ALA A 208 38.46 -2.52 -34.44
CA ALA A 208 37.65 -1.44 -33.89
C ALA A 208 38.41 -0.10 -33.78
N ASP A 209 39.73 -0.11 -33.56
CA ASP A 209 40.54 1.12 -33.47
C ASP A 209 40.63 1.84 -34.83
N THR A 210 40.58 1.08 -35.93
CA THR A 210 40.55 1.65 -37.28
C THR A 210 39.21 2.36 -37.55
N LEU A 211 38.13 1.97 -36.86
CA LEU A 211 36.82 2.65 -36.92
C LEU A 211 36.77 3.93 -36.07
N ARG A 212 37.55 4.01 -34.97
CA ARG A 212 37.60 5.18 -34.06
C ARG A 212 38.35 6.37 -34.67
N ASN A 213 39.47 6.13 -35.37
CA ASN A 213 40.33 7.19 -35.93
C ASN A 213 39.71 8.06 -37.03
N ILE A 214 38.58 7.65 -37.63
CA ILE A 214 37.86 8.47 -38.63
C ILE A 214 36.94 9.50 -37.95
N SER A 215 36.62 9.31 -36.66
CA SER A 215 35.73 10.21 -35.92
C SER A 215 36.40 11.45 -35.34
N THR A 216 37.74 11.49 -35.33
CA THR A 216 38.54 12.54 -34.67
C THR A 216 39.42 13.38 -35.59
N SER A 217 39.53 13.06 -36.89
CA SER A 217 40.36 13.88 -37.79
C SER A 217 39.63 15.17 -38.19
N ASN A 218 40.11 16.29 -37.66
CA ASN A 218 39.72 17.65 -38.03
C ASN A 218 39.65 17.85 -39.54
N LYS A 219 38.60 18.57 -39.96
CA LYS A 219 38.12 18.81 -41.33
C LYS A 219 39.04 19.60 -42.27
N GLN A 220 40.34 19.73 -42.01
CA GLN A 220 41.19 20.58 -42.83
C GLN A 220 42.48 19.85 -43.25
N THR A 221 42.69 19.83 -44.56
CA THR A 221 43.95 19.55 -45.29
C THR A 221 44.47 18.11 -45.36
N LEU A 222 43.64 17.19 -45.88
CA LEU A 222 44.13 16.12 -46.75
C LEU A 222 43.18 16.00 -47.94
N GLU A 223 43.69 15.71 -49.14
CA GLU A 223 42.89 15.12 -50.21
C GLU A 223 42.38 13.77 -49.68
N VAL A 224 41.23 13.78 -48.99
CA VAL A 224 40.79 12.66 -48.17
C VAL A 224 40.26 11.56 -49.08
N VAL A 225 41.11 10.64 -49.52
CA VAL A 225 40.69 9.28 -49.90
C VAL A 225 40.00 8.69 -48.67
N GLY A 226 38.68 8.51 -48.74
CA GLY A 226 37.92 7.88 -47.67
C GLY A 226 38.24 6.40 -47.64
N TYR A 227 38.67 5.85 -46.52
CA TYR A 227 38.76 4.40 -46.37
C TYR A 227 37.47 3.89 -45.73
N ILE A 228 36.73 3.04 -46.45
CA ILE A 228 35.63 2.26 -45.90
C ILE A 228 36.23 1.05 -45.18
N ASN A 229 36.04 1.01 -43.87
CA ASN A 229 36.12 -0.22 -43.09
C ASN A 229 34.77 -0.93 -43.20
N SER A 230 34.58 -1.63 -44.31
CA SER A 230 33.48 -2.58 -44.48
C SER A 230 33.93 -3.91 -43.93
N VAL A 231 33.00 -4.62 -43.29
CA VAL A 231 33.34 -5.67 -42.33
C VAL A 231 32.46 -6.88 -42.61
N GLY A 232 33.05 -8.05 -42.78
CA GLY A 232 32.31 -9.31 -42.78
C GLY A 232 32.87 -10.39 -43.70
N GLY A 233 32.22 -11.55 -43.76
CA GLY A 233 32.64 -12.68 -44.57
C GLY A 233 32.44 -12.44 -46.07
N VAL A 234 31.20 -12.40 -46.54
CA VAL A 234 30.86 -12.28 -47.96
C VAL A 234 29.88 -11.14 -48.22
N PHE A 235 30.09 -10.41 -49.31
CA PHE A 235 29.20 -9.32 -49.71
C PHE A 235 28.73 -9.44 -51.16
N VAL A 236 27.43 -9.35 -51.40
CA VAL A 236 26.81 -9.37 -52.75
C VAL A 236 25.98 -8.11 -52.94
N THR A 237 26.34 -7.28 -53.93
CA THR A 237 25.69 -5.99 -54.17
C THR A 237 25.28 -5.81 -55.62
N LEU A 238 24.04 -5.34 -55.81
CA LEU A 238 23.53 -4.81 -57.07
C LEU A 238 23.12 -3.36 -56.86
N ASN A 239 23.88 -2.41 -57.41
CA ASN A 239 23.62 -0.98 -57.29
C ASN A 239 22.79 -0.43 -58.45
N LYS A 240 22.41 0.86 -58.32
CA LYS A 240 21.91 1.66 -59.44
C LYS A 240 23.07 2.22 -60.27
N TYR A 241 22.85 2.36 -61.57
CA TYR A 241 23.80 2.91 -62.54
C TYR A 241 24.46 4.24 -62.11
N THR A 242 23.73 5.12 -61.40
CA THR A 242 24.28 6.42 -60.95
C THR A 242 25.13 6.34 -59.68
N ARG A 243 25.10 5.23 -58.93
CA ARG A 243 25.98 5.01 -57.77
C ARG A 243 27.31 4.41 -58.21
N ASN A 244 27.27 3.37 -59.05
CA ASN A 244 28.48 2.71 -59.54
C ASN A 244 28.84 3.17 -60.97
N GLN A 245 29.52 4.32 -61.08
CA GLN A 245 30.33 4.62 -62.28
C GLN A 245 31.77 4.17 -61.98
N PRO A 246 32.14 2.90 -62.24
CA PRO A 246 33.52 2.46 -62.01
C PRO A 246 34.47 3.35 -62.81
N TYR A 247 35.49 3.90 -62.14
CA TYR A 247 36.49 4.78 -62.76
C TYR A 247 37.28 4.07 -63.87
N PHE A 248 37.36 2.74 -63.79
CA PHE A 248 38.19 1.88 -64.63
C PHE A 248 37.45 1.22 -65.81
N VAL A 249 36.13 1.43 -65.99
CA VAL A 249 35.39 0.82 -67.11
C VAL A 249 34.27 1.71 -67.67
N ASN A 250 34.27 1.89 -68.99
CA ASN A 250 33.19 2.54 -69.74
C ASN A 250 31.99 1.58 -69.92
N VAL A 251 31.24 1.28 -68.85
CA VAL A 251 30.03 0.44 -68.89
C VAL A 251 28.81 1.29 -69.26
N THR A 252 28.12 0.96 -70.34
CA THR A 252 26.87 1.64 -70.73
C THR A 252 25.73 1.28 -69.78
N ARG A 253 24.72 2.16 -69.69
CA ARG A 253 23.51 1.91 -68.88
C ARG A 253 22.81 0.61 -69.24
N ALA A 254 22.70 0.31 -70.55
CA ALA A 254 22.08 -0.93 -71.03
C ALA A 254 22.89 -2.16 -70.58
N ARG A 255 24.22 -2.10 -70.64
CA ARG A 255 25.10 -3.16 -70.13
C ARG A 255 24.91 -3.34 -68.63
N HIS A 256 24.96 -2.28 -67.81
CA HIS A 256 24.70 -2.37 -66.37
C HIS A 256 23.34 -3.01 -66.06
N GLU A 257 22.27 -2.58 -66.75
CA GLU A 257 20.94 -3.16 -66.54
C GLU A 257 20.88 -4.66 -66.86
N SER A 258 21.75 -5.18 -67.75
CA SER A 258 21.84 -6.63 -68.02
C SER A 258 22.46 -7.44 -66.87
N TYR A 259 23.24 -6.83 -65.97
CA TYR A 259 23.90 -7.52 -64.85
C TYR A 259 23.06 -7.57 -63.58
N ILE A 260 21.93 -6.85 -63.52
CA ILE A 260 21.09 -6.74 -62.31
C ILE A 260 19.72 -7.41 -62.47
N GLN A 261 19.51 -8.18 -63.54
CA GLN A 261 18.21 -8.75 -63.90
C GLN A 261 18.33 -10.25 -64.17
N GLY A 262 17.42 -11.04 -63.57
CA GLY A 262 17.31 -12.48 -63.88
C GLY A 262 18.47 -13.34 -63.35
N ASN A 263 19.16 -12.91 -62.29
CA ASN A 263 20.33 -13.62 -61.76
C ASN A 263 19.95 -14.70 -60.74
N SER A 264 20.84 -15.66 -60.51
CA SER A 264 20.69 -16.72 -59.51
C SER A 264 21.92 -16.80 -58.62
N TYR A 265 21.75 -16.59 -57.32
CA TYR A 265 22.82 -16.61 -56.32
C TYR A 265 22.54 -17.73 -55.31
N THR A 266 23.48 -18.67 -55.18
CA THR A 266 23.32 -19.87 -54.34
C THR A 266 24.50 -20.00 -53.39
N PHE A 267 24.21 -20.18 -52.11
CA PHE A 267 25.15 -20.50 -51.04
C PHE A 267 24.69 -21.79 -50.38
N THR A 268 25.44 -22.88 -50.54
CA THR A 268 25.05 -24.19 -50.00
C THR A 268 26.15 -24.78 -49.14
N ASN A 269 25.81 -25.31 -47.97
CA ASN A 269 26.75 -25.94 -47.03
C ASN A 269 27.94 -25.02 -46.67
N CYS A 270 27.72 -23.71 -46.56
CA CYS A 270 28.78 -22.75 -46.25
C CYS A 270 28.84 -22.42 -44.75
N SER A 271 30.03 -22.13 -44.23
CA SER A 271 30.24 -21.73 -42.84
C SER A 271 30.81 -20.31 -42.74
N PHE A 272 30.13 -19.45 -41.98
CA PHE A 272 30.55 -18.09 -41.67
C PHE A 272 30.84 -18.00 -40.17
N ILE A 273 32.12 -17.94 -39.81
CA ILE A 273 32.56 -18.10 -38.42
C ILE A 273 33.41 -16.90 -37.99
N GLY A 274 33.00 -16.21 -36.91
CA GLY A 274 33.82 -15.16 -36.29
C GLY A 274 34.11 -13.96 -37.21
N ASN A 275 33.37 -13.78 -38.30
CA ASN A 275 33.57 -12.67 -39.21
C ASN A 275 32.96 -11.40 -38.63
N GLY A 276 33.57 -10.24 -38.87
CA GLY A 276 33.06 -8.99 -38.32
C GLY A 276 34.09 -8.06 -37.72
N ILE A 277 33.63 -7.26 -36.76
CA ILE A 277 34.48 -6.28 -36.07
C ILE A 277 35.19 -6.98 -34.92
N SER A 278 36.51 -6.78 -34.82
CA SER A 278 37.29 -7.22 -33.66
C SER A 278 37.45 -6.07 -32.66
N GLY A 279 37.02 -6.26 -31.41
CA GLY A 279 37.10 -5.27 -30.32
C GLY A 279 35.78 -4.58 -29.96
N GLU A 280 35.79 -3.77 -28.88
CA GLU A 280 34.57 -3.10 -28.39
C GLU A 280 34.14 -1.92 -29.26
N VAL A 281 32.92 -2.00 -29.80
CA VAL A 281 32.25 -0.95 -30.56
C VAL A 281 31.34 -0.15 -29.64
N ALA A 282 31.61 1.15 -29.48
CA ALA A 282 30.75 2.04 -28.71
C ALA A 282 29.35 2.14 -29.36
N PRO A 283 28.26 1.91 -28.63
CA PRO A 283 26.91 2.09 -29.15
C PRO A 283 26.69 3.58 -29.47
N LYS A 284 26.32 3.90 -30.72
CA LYS A 284 25.75 5.21 -31.06
C LYS A 284 24.23 5.07 -31.05
N ASP A 285 23.56 5.73 -30.11
CA ASP A 285 22.13 5.59 -29.78
C ASP A 285 21.10 6.03 -30.85
N ASN A 286 21.50 6.25 -32.10
CA ASN A 286 20.60 6.83 -33.09
C ASN A 286 19.94 5.76 -33.97
N PHE A 287 18.82 5.20 -33.49
CA PHE A 287 17.88 4.41 -34.29
C PHE A 287 17.26 5.22 -35.46
N GLN A 288 17.38 6.55 -35.47
CA GLN A 288 16.77 7.46 -36.46
C GLN A 288 17.65 7.81 -37.68
N GLY A 289 18.74 7.10 -37.92
CA GLY A 289 19.77 7.53 -38.86
C GLY A 289 19.56 7.32 -40.36
N HIS A 290 18.36 7.35 -40.95
CA HIS A 290 18.23 7.17 -42.43
C HIS A 290 19.00 8.24 -43.25
N ALA A 291 19.33 9.38 -42.63
CA ALA A 291 20.13 10.46 -43.23
C ALA A 291 21.65 10.25 -43.14
N LEU A 292 22.13 9.41 -42.22
CA LEU A 292 23.56 9.04 -42.10
C LEU A 292 23.89 7.72 -42.83
N ASP A 293 22.86 6.92 -43.15
CA ASP A 293 23.00 5.54 -43.58
C ASP A 293 23.26 5.34 -45.09
N GLN A 294 23.12 6.38 -45.91
CA GLN A 294 23.61 6.30 -47.30
C GLN A 294 25.15 6.27 -47.39
N ARG A 295 25.86 6.61 -46.30
CA ARG A 295 27.34 6.63 -46.23
C ARG A 295 27.94 5.52 -45.35
N SER A 296 27.14 4.75 -44.61
CA SER A 296 27.62 3.76 -43.65
C SER A 296 27.71 2.37 -44.29
N VAL A 297 28.93 1.91 -44.55
CA VAL A 297 29.24 0.66 -45.26
C VAL A 297 29.54 -0.48 -44.29
N ILE A 298 28.77 -0.59 -43.20
CA ILE A 298 28.88 -1.69 -42.23
C ILE A 298 27.61 -2.54 -42.33
N ARG A 299 27.65 -3.63 -43.09
CA ARG A 299 26.47 -4.48 -43.33
C ARG A 299 26.87 -5.95 -43.33
N GLY A 300 26.28 -6.76 -42.45
CA GLY A 300 26.35 -8.23 -42.52
C GLY A 300 27.68 -8.82 -42.06
N GLY A 301 27.78 -9.25 -40.79
CA GLY A 301 29.03 -9.81 -40.25
C GLY A 301 29.43 -11.11 -40.95
N GLY A 302 28.49 -12.04 -41.14
CA GLY A 302 28.72 -13.24 -41.95
C GLY A 302 28.51 -13.01 -43.45
N LEU A 303 27.27 -12.72 -43.83
CA LEU A 303 26.85 -12.51 -45.23
C LEU A 303 26.02 -11.22 -45.37
N GLY A 304 26.38 -10.39 -46.34
CA GLY A 304 25.65 -9.16 -46.69
C GLY A 304 25.13 -9.19 -48.12
N ILE A 305 23.84 -8.89 -48.29
CA ILE A 305 23.16 -8.84 -49.60
C ILE A 305 22.44 -7.51 -49.74
N SER A 306 22.73 -6.76 -50.80
CA SER A 306 22.11 -5.45 -51.03
C SER A 306 21.71 -5.26 -52.49
N PHE A 307 20.40 -5.21 -52.73
CA PHE A 307 19.84 -4.89 -54.04
C PHE A 307 19.18 -3.52 -54.01
N VAL A 308 19.68 -2.61 -54.85
CA VAL A 308 19.26 -1.21 -54.90
C VAL A 308 18.89 -0.84 -56.34
N GLY A 309 17.94 0.08 -56.50
CA GLY A 309 17.56 0.57 -57.83
C GLY A 309 16.56 -0.34 -58.53
N LYS A 310 16.94 -0.90 -59.69
CA LYS A 310 16.03 -1.63 -60.60
C LYS A 310 16.27 -3.15 -60.68
N ALA A 311 16.96 -3.74 -59.70
CA ALA A 311 17.23 -5.18 -59.71
C ALA A 311 15.92 -6.00 -59.69
N LYS A 312 15.76 -6.93 -60.64
CA LYS A 312 14.49 -7.64 -60.83
C LYS A 312 14.63 -9.12 -61.16
N SER A 313 13.61 -9.90 -60.80
CA SER A 313 13.49 -11.32 -61.14
C SER A 313 14.69 -12.19 -60.78
N SER A 314 15.47 -11.81 -59.77
CA SER A 314 16.65 -12.56 -59.31
C SER A 314 16.30 -13.47 -58.14
N LYS A 315 17.01 -14.59 -58.02
CA LYS A 315 16.84 -15.59 -56.95
C LYS A 315 18.09 -15.63 -56.07
N VAL A 316 17.90 -15.63 -54.75
CA VAL A 316 18.93 -15.90 -53.75
C VAL A 316 18.49 -17.11 -52.94
N LEU A 317 19.35 -18.12 -52.86
CA LEU A 317 19.16 -19.30 -52.03
C LEU A 317 20.36 -19.47 -51.10
N ILE A 318 20.11 -19.50 -49.79
CA ILE A 318 21.08 -19.83 -48.75
C ILE A 318 20.59 -21.09 -48.08
N GLN A 319 21.31 -22.20 -48.20
CA GLN A 319 20.83 -23.52 -47.79
C GLN A 319 21.89 -24.26 -46.99
N ASN A 320 21.48 -24.86 -45.86
CA ASN A 320 22.36 -25.64 -44.99
C ASN A 320 23.61 -24.86 -44.52
N CYS A 321 23.49 -23.55 -44.31
CA CYS A 321 24.61 -22.71 -43.92
C CYS A 321 24.64 -22.48 -42.40
N THR A 322 25.85 -22.29 -41.87
CA THR A 322 26.07 -21.97 -40.46
C THR A 322 26.65 -20.57 -40.30
N PHE A 323 26.01 -19.75 -39.48
CA PHE A 323 26.45 -18.41 -39.10
C PHE A 323 26.75 -18.40 -37.60
N LEU A 324 28.03 -18.50 -37.24
CA LEU A 324 28.48 -18.65 -35.87
C LEU A 324 29.35 -17.46 -35.43
N ALA A 325 28.96 -16.84 -34.31
CA ALA A 325 29.77 -15.82 -33.62
C ALA A 325 30.18 -14.63 -34.50
N ASN A 326 29.41 -14.32 -35.55
CA ASN A 326 29.68 -13.17 -36.41
C ASN A 326 29.19 -11.88 -35.75
N GLN A 327 29.87 -10.77 -36.03
CA GLN A 327 29.60 -9.49 -35.40
C GLN A 327 29.51 -8.35 -36.41
N ALA A 328 28.45 -7.56 -36.33
CA ALA A 328 28.30 -6.36 -37.15
C ALA A 328 27.49 -5.30 -36.41
N TYR A 329 27.53 -4.08 -36.93
CA TYR A 329 26.63 -3.03 -36.43
C TYR A 329 25.16 -3.37 -36.73
N TRP A 330 24.90 -3.89 -37.93
CA TRP A 330 23.59 -4.38 -38.38
C TRP A 330 23.73 -5.76 -39.02
N GLY A 331 22.88 -6.70 -38.63
CA GLY A 331 22.84 -8.05 -39.20
C GLY A 331 24.11 -8.85 -38.85
N GLY A 332 24.26 -9.28 -37.60
CA GLY A 332 25.47 -9.96 -37.12
C GLY A 332 25.82 -11.18 -37.97
N GLY A 333 24.88 -12.12 -38.12
CA GLY A 333 25.03 -13.25 -39.04
C GLY A 333 24.75 -12.87 -40.50
N LEU A 334 23.57 -12.32 -40.77
CA LEU A 334 23.10 -11.98 -42.12
C LEU A 334 22.48 -10.58 -42.18
N GLN A 335 22.82 -9.81 -43.21
CA GLN A 335 22.11 -8.58 -43.57
C GLN A 335 21.60 -8.71 -45.01
N ALA A 336 20.30 -8.48 -45.23
CA ALA A 336 19.72 -8.42 -46.57
C ALA A 336 18.86 -7.17 -46.74
N GLU A 337 19.06 -6.40 -47.81
CA GLU A 337 18.27 -5.19 -48.10
C GLU A 337 17.84 -5.12 -49.56
N PHE A 338 16.55 -4.83 -49.76
CA PHE A 338 15.95 -4.56 -51.06
C PHE A 338 15.36 -3.15 -51.04
N SER A 339 15.86 -2.23 -51.88
CA SER A 339 15.45 -0.83 -51.83
C SER A 339 15.03 -0.23 -53.18
N GLU A 340 14.44 0.96 -53.17
CA GLU A 340 13.95 1.71 -54.35
C GLU A 340 12.87 0.98 -55.19
N LEU A 341 13.22 0.51 -56.40
CA LEU A 341 12.32 -0.08 -57.41
C LEU A 341 12.59 -1.57 -57.65
N THR A 342 13.28 -2.24 -56.74
CA THR A 342 13.60 -3.67 -56.84
C THR A 342 12.34 -4.53 -56.84
N SER A 343 12.18 -5.50 -57.74
CA SER A 343 10.89 -6.20 -57.89
C SER A 343 11.00 -7.66 -58.29
N LYS A 344 10.03 -8.48 -57.87
CA LYS A 344 9.93 -9.90 -58.22
C LYS A 344 11.19 -10.74 -57.87
N ASN A 345 12.02 -10.27 -56.94
CA ASN A 345 13.16 -11.06 -56.46
C ASN A 345 12.69 -12.06 -55.40
N VAL A 346 13.32 -13.22 -55.33
CA VAL A 346 13.03 -14.27 -54.35
C VAL A 346 14.27 -14.52 -53.52
N PHE A 347 14.18 -14.30 -52.22
CA PHE A 347 15.24 -14.53 -51.24
C PHE A 347 14.79 -15.64 -50.29
N THR A 348 15.54 -16.74 -50.25
CA THR A 348 15.21 -17.91 -49.42
C THR A 348 16.40 -18.34 -48.60
N VAL A 349 16.20 -18.48 -47.29
CA VAL A 349 17.12 -19.13 -46.36
C VAL A 349 16.48 -20.42 -45.88
N GLN A 350 17.16 -21.55 -46.03
CA GLN A 350 16.62 -22.86 -45.71
C GLN A 350 17.60 -23.66 -44.85
N SER A 351 17.06 -24.36 -43.84
CA SER A 351 17.81 -25.33 -43.03
C SER A 351 19.12 -24.77 -42.47
N SER A 352 19.15 -23.49 -42.11
CA SER A 352 20.36 -22.76 -41.71
C SER A 352 20.32 -22.35 -40.24
N VAL A 353 21.50 -22.24 -39.63
CA VAL A 353 21.66 -21.98 -38.20
C VAL A 353 22.37 -20.65 -37.97
N PHE A 354 21.75 -19.78 -37.17
CA PHE A 354 22.30 -18.51 -36.71
C PHE A 354 22.55 -18.59 -35.21
N GLN A 355 23.81 -18.73 -34.82
CA GLN A 355 24.20 -18.96 -33.45
C GLN A 355 25.19 -17.91 -32.93
N SER A 356 24.88 -17.35 -31.75
CA SER A 356 25.77 -16.48 -31.00
C SER A 356 26.27 -15.26 -31.78
N ASN A 357 25.51 -14.79 -32.78
CA ASN A 357 25.86 -13.62 -33.57
C ASN A 357 25.45 -12.34 -32.84
N ILE A 358 26.19 -11.25 -33.06
CA ILE A 358 26.00 -9.97 -32.39
C ILE A 358 25.73 -8.88 -33.44
N GLY A 359 24.58 -8.26 -33.33
CA GLY A 359 24.18 -7.07 -34.08
C GLY A 359 24.13 -5.88 -33.14
N HIS A 360 25.21 -5.10 -33.02
CA HIS A 360 25.34 -4.06 -31.99
C HIS A 360 24.16 -3.06 -31.96
N SER A 361 23.52 -2.80 -33.12
CA SER A 361 22.31 -2.01 -33.24
C SER A 361 21.07 -2.89 -33.48
N ALA A 362 21.03 -3.70 -34.53
CA ALA A 362 19.88 -4.60 -34.73
C ALA A 362 20.17 -5.86 -35.54
N GLY A 363 19.34 -6.89 -35.33
CA GLY A 363 19.37 -8.16 -36.02
C GLY A 363 20.63 -8.94 -35.68
N GLY A 364 20.69 -9.50 -34.48
CA GLY A 364 21.84 -10.29 -34.04
C GLY A 364 22.10 -11.46 -34.97
N GLY A 365 21.10 -12.32 -35.16
CA GLY A 365 21.14 -13.39 -36.15
C GLY A 365 21.01 -12.87 -37.57
N ALA A 366 19.90 -12.20 -37.89
CA ALA A 366 19.67 -11.63 -39.21
C ALA A 366 18.95 -10.28 -39.17
N ARG A 367 19.22 -9.41 -40.13
CA ARG A 367 18.45 -8.19 -40.38
C ARG A 367 18.03 -8.13 -41.84
N VAL A 368 16.74 -7.93 -42.08
CA VAL A 368 16.18 -7.92 -43.44
C VAL A 368 15.29 -6.71 -43.69
N GLY A 369 15.59 -5.98 -44.77
CA GLY A 369 14.95 -4.72 -45.13
C GLY A 369 14.23 -4.75 -46.47
N HIS A 370 13.05 -4.15 -46.53
CA HIS A 370 12.30 -3.92 -47.75
C HIS A 370 11.82 -2.46 -47.88
N TRP A 371 12.60 -1.63 -48.57
CA TRP A 371 12.36 -0.19 -48.69
C TRP A 371 11.82 0.20 -50.07
N ARG A 372 10.70 0.95 -50.13
CA ARG A 372 10.09 1.37 -51.41
C ARG A 372 10.21 2.85 -51.69
N LYS A 373 10.22 3.19 -52.99
CA LYS A 373 9.97 4.56 -53.43
C LYS A 373 8.48 4.89 -53.24
N LYS A 374 8.20 5.93 -52.45
CA LYS A 374 6.84 6.38 -52.11
C LYS A 374 5.98 6.67 -53.36
N GLY A 375 4.71 6.28 -53.34
CA GLY A 375 3.74 6.59 -54.39
C GLY A 375 3.89 5.82 -55.71
N VAL A 376 4.75 4.79 -55.78
CA VAL A 376 4.97 3.99 -56.99
C VAL A 376 4.54 2.54 -56.75
N TYR A 377 3.64 2.02 -57.59
CA TYR A 377 3.31 0.60 -57.59
C TYR A 377 4.48 -0.22 -58.15
N VAL A 378 5.01 -1.14 -57.34
CA VAL A 378 6.08 -2.06 -57.73
C VAL A 378 5.77 -3.46 -57.17
N PRO A 379 5.78 -4.53 -58.00
CA PRO A 379 5.56 -5.89 -57.52
C PRO A 379 6.54 -6.30 -56.41
N ASN A 380 6.05 -7.05 -55.42
CA ASN A 380 6.81 -7.38 -54.21
C ASN A 380 7.93 -8.39 -54.43
N ASN A 381 9.01 -8.19 -53.67
CA ASN A 381 10.03 -9.22 -53.46
C ASN A 381 9.50 -10.19 -52.41
N LYS A 382 9.87 -11.47 -52.51
CA LYS A 382 9.49 -12.51 -51.57
C LYS A 382 10.70 -12.91 -50.75
N ILE A 383 10.57 -12.87 -49.43
CA ILE A 383 11.66 -13.13 -48.48
C ILE A 383 11.19 -14.24 -47.55
N ARG A 384 11.90 -15.37 -47.54
CA ARG A 384 11.49 -16.60 -46.86
C ARG A 384 12.61 -17.17 -46.01
N PHE A 385 12.27 -17.59 -44.81
CA PHE A 385 13.11 -18.43 -43.94
C PHE A 385 12.36 -19.73 -43.67
N VAL A 386 13.02 -20.86 -43.87
CA VAL A 386 12.42 -22.20 -43.78
C VAL A 386 13.33 -23.08 -42.94
N ASP A 387 12.76 -23.80 -41.96
CA ASP A 387 13.48 -24.76 -41.10
C ASP A 387 14.78 -24.19 -40.49
N SER A 388 14.76 -22.90 -40.13
CA SER A 388 15.96 -22.17 -39.68
C SER A 388 15.92 -21.88 -38.18
N VAL A 389 17.10 -21.87 -37.56
CA VAL A 389 17.25 -21.72 -36.10
C VAL A 389 18.04 -20.46 -35.76
N PHE A 390 17.49 -19.63 -34.87
CA PHE A 390 18.13 -18.44 -34.32
C PHE A 390 18.36 -18.65 -32.82
N ARG A 391 19.60 -18.99 -32.45
CA ARG A 391 19.95 -19.36 -31.07
C ARG A 391 21.00 -18.46 -30.45
N GLY A 392 20.71 -17.91 -29.27
CA GLY A 392 21.71 -17.22 -28.46
C GLY A 392 22.28 -15.96 -29.10
N ASN A 393 21.57 -15.35 -30.06
CA ASN A 393 22.02 -14.14 -30.73
C ASN A 393 21.69 -12.90 -29.89
N GLN A 394 22.43 -11.82 -30.11
CA GLN A 394 22.30 -10.59 -29.34
C GLN A 394 22.17 -9.36 -30.25
N GLY A 395 21.28 -8.43 -29.89
CA GLY A 395 21.24 -7.10 -30.51
C GLY A 395 20.56 -6.06 -29.62
N ASN A 396 20.45 -4.79 -30.03
CA ASN A 396 19.60 -3.84 -29.29
C ASN A 396 18.14 -3.99 -29.73
N TRP A 397 17.93 -4.15 -31.03
CA TRP A 397 16.63 -4.42 -31.65
C TRP A 397 16.70 -5.76 -32.37
N GLY A 398 15.80 -6.70 -32.09
CA GLY A 398 15.74 -7.96 -32.82
C GLY A 398 16.97 -8.84 -32.57
N GLY A 399 17.05 -9.43 -31.37
CA GLY A 399 18.21 -10.25 -30.99
C GLY A 399 18.41 -11.42 -31.96
N GLY A 400 17.34 -12.11 -32.31
CA GLY A 400 17.34 -13.10 -33.40
C GLY A 400 17.24 -12.43 -34.77
N VAL A 401 16.10 -11.79 -35.06
CA VAL A 401 15.80 -11.21 -36.37
C VAL A 401 15.25 -9.79 -36.26
N SER A 402 15.72 -8.89 -37.13
CA SER A 402 15.17 -7.53 -37.29
C SER A 402 14.59 -7.33 -38.67
N LEU A 403 13.30 -6.97 -38.77
CA LEU A 403 12.59 -6.74 -40.02
C LEU A 403 12.17 -5.29 -40.15
N TYR A 404 12.40 -4.69 -41.32
CA TYR A 404 11.99 -3.31 -41.54
C TYR A 404 11.54 -3.03 -42.96
N GLY A 405 10.65 -2.06 -43.12
CA GLY A 405 10.22 -1.62 -44.43
C GLY A 405 9.31 -0.39 -44.43
N SER A 406 8.81 -0.05 -45.61
CA SER A 406 7.80 1.01 -45.82
C SER A 406 6.47 0.40 -46.26
N SER A 407 5.39 1.18 -46.20
CA SER A 407 4.10 0.74 -46.75
C SER A 407 4.18 0.43 -48.24
N ILE A 408 3.30 -0.46 -48.68
CA ILE A 408 3.18 -0.95 -50.04
C ILE A 408 2.02 -0.19 -50.68
N PHE A 409 2.29 0.49 -51.79
CA PHE A 409 1.22 1.00 -52.64
C PHE A 409 0.60 -0.17 -53.40
N CYS A 410 -0.70 -0.42 -53.24
CA CYS A 410 -1.30 -1.55 -53.94
C CYS A 410 -2.76 -1.31 -54.34
N LYS A 411 -3.13 -1.84 -55.52
CA LYS A 411 -4.53 -1.93 -55.98
C LYS A 411 -5.25 -3.12 -55.32
N CYS A 412 -4.94 -3.45 -54.06
CA CYS A 412 -5.32 -4.71 -53.39
C CYS A 412 -6.75 -4.73 -52.85
N LYS A 413 -7.77 -4.40 -53.65
CA LYS A 413 -9.13 -4.72 -53.22
C LYS A 413 -9.44 -6.22 -53.26
N GLN A 414 -8.58 -7.07 -53.85
CA GLN A 414 -8.91 -8.49 -54.09
C GLN A 414 -7.78 -9.55 -53.92
N ASP A 415 -6.51 -9.21 -53.65
CA ASP A 415 -5.44 -10.22 -53.54
C ASP A 415 -4.57 -10.06 -52.28
N PHE A 416 -4.86 -10.87 -51.26
CA PHE A 416 -4.16 -10.91 -49.98
C PHE A 416 -2.71 -11.38 -50.10
N ASN A 417 -2.39 -12.26 -51.06
CA ASN A 417 -1.03 -12.77 -51.26
C ASN A 417 -0.06 -11.68 -51.71
N SER A 418 -0.57 -10.60 -52.30
CA SER A 418 0.25 -9.47 -52.73
C SER A 418 0.83 -8.66 -51.56
N ARG A 419 0.31 -8.79 -50.33
CA ARG A 419 0.76 -8.04 -49.14
C ARG A 419 1.88 -8.73 -48.34
N LYS A 420 2.06 -10.04 -48.54
CA LYS A 420 3.03 -10.88 -47.84
C LYS A 420 4.42 -10.70 -48.44
N ILE A 421 5.33 -10.13 -47.65
CA ILE A 421 6.73 -9.93 -48.08
C ILE A 421 7.65 -10.90 -47.35
N PHE A 422 7.47 -11.03 -46.04
CA PHE A 422 8.29 -11.85 -45.17
C PHE A 422 7.50 -13.07 -44.72
N SER A 423 8.10 -14.25 -44.78
CA SER A 423 7.50 -15.51 -44.32
C SER A 423 8.55 -16.36 -43.61
N PHE A 424 8.20 -16.88 -42.44
CA PHE A 424 9.01 -17.79 -41.62
C PHE A 424 8.23 -19.08 -41.43
N GLN A 425 8.83 -20.20 -41.82
CA GLN A 425 8.18 -21.51 -41.80
C GLN A 425 9.03 -22.46 -40.98
N SER A 426 8.44 -23.11 -39.98
CA SER A 426 9.11 -24.06 -39.08
C SER A 426 10.38 -23.48 -38.43
N CYS A 427 10.39 -22.17 -38.14
CA CYS A 427 11.55 -21.48 -37.59
C CYS A 427 11.52 -21.47 -36.06
N HIS A 428 12.70 -21.48 -35.45
CA HIS A 428 12.85 -21.51 -34.00
C HIS A 428 13.77 -20.39 -33.49
N TRP A 429 13.24 -19.53 -32.61
CA TRP A 429 14.00 -18.50 -31.89
C TRP A 429 14.16 -18.89 -30.43
N PHE A 430 15.40 -19.19 -30.04
CA PHE A 430 15.72 -19.73 -28.73
C PHE A 430 16.82 -18.95 -28.03
N ALA A 431 16.59 -18.54 -26.77
CA ALA A 431 17.61 -17.93 -25.91
C ALA A 431 18.29 -16.68 -26.49
N ASN A 432 17.64 -15.93 -27.37
CA ASN A 432 18.15 -14.68 -27.91
C ASN A 432 17.96 -13.53 -26.90
N LYS A 433 18.80 -12.51 -27.03
CA LYS A 433 18.85 -11.37 -26.11
C LYS A 433 18.77 -10.04 -26.86
N ALA A 434 17.89 -9.14 -26.43
CA ALA A 434 17.93 -7.76 -26.92
C ALA A 434 17.36 -6.75 -25.93
N ILE A 435 17.44 -5.45 -26.22
CA ILE A 435 16.71 -4.44 -25.45
C ILE A 435 15.25 -4.44 -25.90
N VAL A 436 14.98 -4.49 -27.20
CA VAL A 436 13.64 -4.50 -27.78
C VAL A 436 13.53 -5.65 -28.78
N GLY A 437 12.49 -6.47 -28.66
CA GLY A 437 12.32 -7.64 -29.53
C GLY A 437 13.46 -8.64 -29.38
N SER A 438 13.61 -9.30 -28.23
CA SER A 438 14.73 -10.23 -28.00
C SER A 438 14.81 -11.35 -29.04
N ALA A 439 13.68 -11.81 -29.54
CA ALA A 439 13.62 -12.74 -30.67
C ALA A 439 13.49 -11.98 -31.99
N ILE A 440 12.45 -11.15 -32.11
CA ILE A 440 12.05 -10.53 -33.37
C ILE A 440 11.64 -9.08 -33.12
N ASP A 441 12.13 -8.15 -33.96
CA ASP A 441 11.54 -6.82 -34.08
C ASP A 441 11.05 -6.57 -35.51
N THR A 442 9.94 -5.84 -35.63
CA THR A 442 9.40 -5.40 -36.92
C THR A 442 9.06 -3.92 -36.89
N PHE A 443 9.51 -3.17 -37.91
CA PHE A 443 9.35 -1.72 -37.94
C PHE A 443 8.86 -1.19 -39.30
N LEU A 444 7.78 -0.38 -39.26
CA LEU A 444 7.28 0.38 -40.39
C LEU A 444 7.81 1.83 -40.38
N PHE A 445 8.74 2.16 -41.29
CA PHE A 445 9.49 3.42 -41.25
C PHE A 445 8.69 4.68 -41.58
N ASN A 446 7.72 4.60 -42.48
CA ASN A 446 6.91 5.76 -42.83
C ASN A 446 5.72 5.98 -41.89
N GLN A 447 5.60 5.17 -40.83
CA GLN A 447 4.62 5.29 -39.76
C GLN A 447 3.17 5.48 -40.26
N ASN A 448 2.78 4.80 -41.34
CA ASN A 448 1.39 4.78 -41.81
C ASN A 448 0.52 3.88 -40.92
N ARG A 449 0.48 4.19 -39.62
CA ARG A 449 -0.15 3.39 -38.54
C ARG A 449 -1.67 3.35 -38.64
N GLU A 450 -2.27 4.33 -39.32
CA GLU A 450 -3.74 4.46 -39.43
C GLU A 450 -4.29 3.96 -40.79
N ASN A 451 -3.44 3.35 -41.63
CA ASN A 451 -3.80 2.94 -43.00
C ASN A 451 -4.44 4.08 -43.82
N ILE A 452 -3.97 5.32 -43.61
CA ILE A 452 -4.52 6.50 -44.28
C ILE A 452 -3.89 6.63 -45.66
N GLY A 453 -4.74 6.55 -46.68
CA GLY A 453 -4.34 6.65 -48.08
C GLY A 453 -4.24 5.30 -48.77
N PRO A 454 -3.77 5.27 -50.03
CA PRO A 454 -3.75 4.06 -50.87
C PRO A 454 -2.63 3.07 -50.54
N GLU A 455 -1.76 3.38 -49.57
CA GLU A 455 -0.65 2.53 -49.16
C GLU A 455 -1.03 1.74 -47.90
N VAL A 456 -0.64 0.46 -47.83
CA VAL A 456 -0.93 -0.44 -46.70
C VAL A 456 0.36 -0.99 -46.08
N PRO A 457 0.41 -1.29 -44.77
CA PRO A 457 1.52 -1.98 -44.15
C PRO A 457 1.81 -3.34 -44.80
N PHE A 458 3.08 -3.71 -44.86
CA PHE A 458 3.48 -5.05 -45.29
C PHE A 458 3.14 -6.09 -44.22
N HIS A 459 2.98 -7.35 -44.64
CA HIS A 459 2.66 -8.45 -43.73
C HIS A 459 3.89 -9.35 -43.50
N VAL A 460 4.00 -9.85 -42.27
CA VAL A 460 4.99 -10.84 -41.84
C VAL A 460 4.25 -12.09 -41.39
N GLU A 461 4.52 -13.21 -42.03
CA GLU A 461 3.85 -14.49 -41.76
C GLU A 461 4.77 -15.44 -41.00
N PHE A 462 4.22 -16.13 -40.00
CA PHE A 462 4.87 -17.18 -39.23
C PHE A 462 4.01 -18.44 -39.30
N VAL A 463 4.63 -19.54 -39.74
CA VAL A 463 3.99 -20.84 -39.92
C VAL A 463 4.71 -21.87 -39.06
N ASP A 464 3.98 -22.60 -38.22
CA ASP A 464 4.50 -23.70 -37.39
C ASP A 464 5.78 -23.37 -36.61
N SER A 465 5.85 -22.15 -36.07
CA SER A 465 7.08 -21.56 -35.53
C SER A 465 7.08 -21.48 -34.00
N ARG A 466 8.29 -21.38 -33.41
CA ARG A 466 8.49 -21.35 -31.95
C ARG A 466 9.36 -20.19 -31.49
N VAL A 467 8.93 -19.51 -30.43
CA VAL A 467 9.67 -18.41 -29.79
C VAL A 467 9.80 -18.69 -28.30
N GLU A 468 10.96 -19.18 -27.88
CA GLU A 468 11.16 -19.76 -26.55
C GLU A 468 12.38 -19.17 -25.82
N ASN A 469 12.21 -18.93 -24.51
CA ASN A 469 13.31 -18.55 -23.60
C ASN A 469 14.09 -17.28 -24.02
N ASN A 470 13.48 -16.36 -24.76
CA ASN A 470 14.15 -15.12 -25.16
C ASN A 470 14.04 -14.08 -24.05
N ALA A 471 15.11 -13.30 -23.88
CA ALA A 471 15.26 -12.42 -22.72
C ALA A 471 15.57 -10.97 -23.12
N ILE A 472 14.92 -10.02 -22.45
CA ILE A 472 15.25 -8.61 -22.58
C ILE A 472 16.46 -8.28 -21.69
N VAL A 473 17.43 -7.54 -22.22
CA VAL A 473 18.63 -7.06 -21.50
C VAL A 473 18.45 -5.58 -21.18
N ILE A 474 18.43 -5.27 -19.89
CA ILE A 474 18.33 -3.90 -19.37
C ILE A 474 19.74 -3.32 -19.31
N ARG A 475 19.99 -2.20 -19.98
CA ARG A 475 21.32 -1.58 -20.07
C ARG A 475 21.61 -0.54 -18.99
N GLU A 476 20.59 0.03 -18.37
CA GLU A 476 20.74 1.04 -17.32
C GLU A 476 20.32 0.44 -15.97
N GLU A 477 21.24 0.40 -15.00
CA GLU A 477 21.02 -0.24 -13.67
C GLU A 477 19.79 0.30 -12.92
N ASN A 478 19.29 1.48 -13.30
CA ASN A 478 18.16 2.15 -12.66
C ASN A 478 16.98 2.48 -13.60
N VAL A 479 17.03 2.08 -14.88
CA VAL A 479 15.95 2.36 -15.85
C VAL A 479 15.56 1.09 -16.59
N GLN A 480 14.30 0.67 -16.43
CA GLN A 480 13.75 -0.43 -17.24
C GLN A 480 13.52 0.07 -18.66
N ILE A 481 14.44 -0.28 -19.56
CA ILE A 481 14.33 -0.06 -21.00
C ILE A 481 14.23 -1.42 -21.66
N GLY A 482 13.12 -1.67 -22.34
CA GLY A 482 12.97 -2.83 -23.21
C GLY A 482 11.56 -3.40 -23.28
N GLU A 483 11.23 -3.97 -24.43
CA GLU A 483 9.86 -4.37 -24.77
C GLU A 483 9.85 -5.62 -25.64
N GLY A 484 9.14 -6.66 -25.21
CA GLY A 484 8.72 -7.78 -26.04
C GLY A 484 9.83 -8.78 -26.41
N ALA A 485 9.50 -10.07 -26.44
CA ALA A 485 10.28 -11.01 -27.25
C ALA A 485 10.03 -10.79 -28.75
N ILE A 486 8.78 -10.51 -29.11
CA ILE A 486 8.37 -10.03 -30.42
C ILE A 486 7.88 -8.59 -30.24
N TYR A 487 8.56 -7.63 -30.87
CA TYR A 487 8.15 -6.23 -30.85
C TYR A 487 7.71 -5.76 -32.23
N ASN A 488 6.49 -5.25 -32.33
CA ASN A 488 5.86 -4.89 -33.59
C ASN A 488 5.42 -3.42 -33.60
N VAL A 489 5.87 -2.66 -34.60
CA VAL A 489 5.50 -1.25 -34.77
C VAL A 489 4.87 -1.04 -36.15
N GLY A 490 3.54 -0.94 -36.19
CA GLY A 490 2.78 -0.58 -37.39
C GLY A 490 2.84 -1.61 -38.53
N VAL A 491 3.16 -2.87 -38.25
CA VAL A 491 3.25 -3.97 -39.24
C VAL A 491 2.18 -5.01 -38.93
N SER A 492 1.63 -5.68 -39.94
CA SER A 492 0.67 -6.78 -39.75
C SER A 492 1.39 -8.12 -39.58
N ILE A 493 1.16 -8.81 -38.46
CA ILE A 493 1.70 -10.14 -38.17
C ILE A 493 0.61 -11.18 -38.41
N VAL A 494 0.95 -12.28 -39.07
CA VAL A 494 0.05 -13.40 -39.35
C VAL A 494 0.64 -14.68 -38.73
N PHE A 495 -0.12 -15.34 -37.85
CA PHE A 495 0.20 -16.69 -37.36
C PHE A 495 -0.67 -17.73 -38.04
N ARG A 496 -0.03 -18.80 -38.52
CA ARG A 496 -0.67 -19.93 -39.19
C ARG A 496 -0.07 -21.26 -38.70
N GLY A 497 -0.85 -22.32 -38.76
CA GLY A 497 -0.49 -23.60 -38.15
C GLY A 497 -0.34 -23.46 -36.63
N LYS A 498 0.59 -24.20 -36.03
CA LYS A 498 0.81 -24.18 -34.58
C LYS A 498 1.97 -23.27 -34.19
N THR A 499 1.67 -22.10 -33.61
CA THR A 499 2.70 -21.19 -33.08
C THR A 499 2.78 -21.23 -31.56
N ILE A 500 3.98 -21.49 -31.01
CA ILE A 500 4.20 -21.57 -29.56
C ILE A 500 5.15 -20.45 -29.12
N ILE A 501 4.69 -19.64 -28.17
CA ILE A 501 5.46 -18.55 -27.58
C ILE A 501 5.58 -18.79 -26.08
N LYS A 502 6.76 -19.23 -25.63
CA LYS A 502 6.94 -19.79 -24.28
C LYS A 502 8.10 -19.19 -23.49
N ASN A 503 7.86 -18.97 -22.19
CA ASN A 503 8.89 -18.62 -21.19
C ASN A 503 9.77 -17.42 -21.60
N ASN A 504 9.17 -16.41 -22.22
CA ASN A 504 9.84 -15.17 -22.56
C ASN A 504 9.68 -14.14 -21.42
N THR A 505 10.64 -13.22 -21.30
CA THR A 505 10.61 -12.13 -20.30
C THR A 505 10.25 -10.79 -20.92
N PHE A 506 9.73 -9.83 -20.14
CA PHE A 506 9.34 -8.48 -20.58
C PHE A 506 8.27 -8.49 -21.69
N THR A 507 7.21 -9.27 -21.48
CA THR A 507 6.06 -9.47 -22.39
C THR A 507 6.46 -10.27 -23.63
N ALA A 508 5.63 -11.23 -24.02
CA ALA A 508 5.98 -12.10 -25.14
C ALA A 508 5.83 -11.38 -26.49
N LEU A 509 4.69 -10.72 -26.70
CA LEU A 509 4.37 -9.97 -27.91
C LEU A 509 3.87 -8.56 -27.55
N ALA A 510 4.56 -7.54 -28.04
CA ALA A 510 4.16 -6.15 -27.90
C ALA A 510 3.76 -5.58 -29.27
N LEU A 511 2.51 -5.15 -29.40
CA LEU A 511 1.90 -4.56 -30.60
C LEU A 511 1.74 -3.05 -30.41
N ASP A 512 2.44 -2.22 -31.19
CA ASP A 512 2.27 -0.76 -31.26
C ASP A 512 1.69 -0.34 -32.61
N GLY A 513 0.38 -0.15 -32.65
CA GLY A 513 -0.38 0.24 -33.84
C GLY A 513 -0.37 -0.77 -34.99
N GLY A 514 -0.05 -2.03 -34.72
CA GLY A 514 -0.06 -3.12 -35.71
C GLY A 514 -1.25 -4.07 -35.52
N THR A 515 -1.49 -4.94 -36.51
CA THR A 515 -2.53 -5.97 -36.44
C THR A 515 -1.92 -7.35 -36.27
N LEU A 516 -2.61 -8.20 -35.52
CA LEU A 516 -2.28 -9.61 -35.36
C LEU A 516 -3.41 -10.46 -35.94
N GLU A 517 -3.13 -11.27 -36.95
CA GLU A 517 -4.08 -12.18 -37.59
C GLU A 517 -3.79 -13.63 -37.16
N LEU A 518 -4.82 -14.33 -36.70
CA LEU A 518 -4.71 -15.67 -36.12
C LEU A 518 -5.58 -16.66 -36.92
N TYR A 519 -4.94 -17.55 -37.67
CA TYR A 519 -5.63 -18.53 -38.52
C TYR A 519 -5.98 -19.84 -37.80
N ASP A 520 -5.01 -20.42 -37.09
CA ASP A 520 -5.11 -21.78 -36.54
C ASP A 520 -4.88 -21.74 -35.01
N ASP A 521 -3.80 -22.35 -34.48
CA ASP A 521 -3.55 -22.50 -33.04
C ASP A 521 -2.34 -21.69 -32.56
N VAL A 522 -2.56 -20.77 -31.62
CA VAL A 522 -1.50 -19.95 -31.02
C VAL A 522 -1.51 -20.04 -29.51
N GLU A 523 -0.37 -20.41 -28.93
CA GLU A 523 -0.22 -20.65 -27.50
C GLU A 523 0.83 -19.72 -26.87
N PHE A 524 0.40 -18.91 -25.90
CA PHE A 524 1.26 -18.13 -25.02
C PHE A 524 1.36 -18.82 -23.65
N VAL A 525 2.52 -19.36 -23.33
CA VAL A 525 2.72 -20.22 -22.16
C VAL A 525 3.85 -19.73 -21.26
N GLU A 526 3.60 -19.60 -19.96
CA GLU A 526 4.62 -19.29 -18.94
C GLU A 526 5.41 -17.98 -19.20
N ASN A 527 4.85 -17.02 -19.97
CA ASN A 527 5.54 -15.77 -20.24
C ASN A 527 5.41 -14.78 -19.07
N LYS A 528 6.42 -13.93 -18.90
CA LYS A 528 6.50 -12.94 -17.82
C LYS A 528 6.64 -11.54 -18.41
N GLY A 529 5.80 -10.60 -18.01
CA GLY A 529 5.83 -9.23 -18.51
C GLY A 529 5.77 -8.17 -17.43
N VAL A 530 6.04 -6.91 -17.80
CA VAL A 530 5.75 -5.77 -16.91
C VAL A 530 4.25 -5.46 -17.01
N ARG A 531 3.75 -5.31 -18.24
CA ARG A 531 2.34 -5.11 -18.59
C ARG A 531 1.95 -6.14 -19.64
N GLY A 532 1.02 -7.03 -19.35
CA GLY A 532 0.71 -8.15 -20.26
C GLY A 532 1.83 -9.20 -20.21
N GLY A 533 1.63 -10.34 -19.56
CA GLY A 533 2.63 -11.42 -19.61
C GLY A 533 2.80 -11.98 -21.02
N ALA A 534 1.69 -12.16 -21.73
CA ALA A 534 1.65 -12.66 -23.09
C ALA A 534 1.65 -11.52 -24.12
N ILE A 535 0.63 -10.67 -24.11
CA ILE A 535 0.45 -9.62 -25.13
C ILE A 535 0.28 -8.25 -24.47
N ALA A 536 1.04 -7.25 -24.94
CA ALA A 536 0.78 -5.84 -24.70
C ALA A 536 0.32 -5.16 -25.99
N MET A 537 -0.79 -4.42 -25.93
CA MET A 537 -1.38 -3.74 -27.08
C MET A 537 -1.44 -2.23 -26.84
N TYR A 538 -0.83 -1.47 -27.74
CA TYR A 538 -0.77 -0.01 -27.71
C TYR A 538 -1.38 0.59 -28.99
N GLY A 539 -1.83 1.84 -28.89
CA GLY A 539 -2.42 2.54 -30.04
C GLY A 539 -3.64 1.80 -30.59
N TYR A 540 -3.84 1.84 -31.90
CA TYR A 540 -4.98 1.19 -32.58
C TYR A 540 -4.74 -0.30 -32.88
N SER A 541 -3.92 -0.99 -32.07
CA SER A 541 -3.64 -2.41 -32.29
C SER A 541 -4.88 -3.29 -32.18
N GLN A 542 -4.94 -4.35 -32.97
CA GLN A 542 -6.08 -5.26 -33.04
C GLN A 542 -5.62 -6.71 -33.26
N ILE A 543 -6.35 -7.65 -32.65
CA ILE A 543 -6.25 -9.08 -32.93
C ILE A 543 -7.45 -9.50 -33.77
N ILE A 544 -7.20 -10.01 -34.97
CA ILE A 544 -8.19 -10.51 -35.91
C ILE A 544 -8.19 -12.03 -35.81
N LEU A 545 -9.30 -12.59 -35.33
CA LEU A 545 -9.52 -14.03 -35.20
C LEU A 545 -10.14 -14.54 -36.50
N MET A 546 -9.53 -15.53 -37.12
CA MET A 546 -10.11 -16.20 -38.29
C MET A 546 -11.06 -17.32 -37.83
N ASN A 547 -11.90 -17.80 -38.75
CA ASN A 547 -12.80 -18.92 -38.47
C ASN A 547 -12.02 -20.17 -38.03
N GLU A 548 -12.52 -20.87 -37.02
CA GLU A 548 -11.94 -22.08 -36.40
C GLU A 548 -10.58 -21.89 -35.71
N SER A 549 -10.16 -20.64 -35.47
CA SER A 549 -8.91 -20.34 -34.77
C SER A 549 -9.00 -20.54 -33.25
N ARG A 550 -7.87 -20.83 -32.61
CA ARG A 550 -7.71 -21.00 -31.16
C ARG A 550 -6.54 -20.17 -30.62
N LEU A 551 -6.78 -19.41 -29.56
CA LEU A 551 -5.79 -18.61 -28.84
C LEU A 551 -5.75 -18.99 -27.35
N LEU A 552 -4.63 -19.56 -26.90
CA LEU A 552 -4.44 -20.00 -25.52
C LEU A 552 -3.46 -19.09 -24.76
N PHE A 553 -3.89 -18.62 -23.58
CA PHE A 553 -3.05 -17.94 -22.59
C PHE A 553 -2.96 -18.78 -21.32
N LYS A 554 -1.84 -19.47 -21.14
CA LYS A 554 -1.62 -20.38 -20.00
C LYS A 554 -0.46 -19.96 -19.12
N GLU A 555 -0.72 -19.81 -17.83
CA GLU A 555 0.31 -19.57 -16.79
C GLU A 555 1.21 -18.36 -17.06
N ASN A 556 0.69 -17.33 -17.76
CA ASN A 556 1.39 -16.07 -17.96
C ASN A 556 1.26 -15.18 -16.72
N SER A 557 2.25 -14.33 -16.48
CA SER A 557 2.26 -13.44 -15.33
C SER A 557 2.80 -12.06 -15.65
N CYS A 558 2.38 -11.06 -14.86
CA CYS A 558 2.89 -9.69 -14.98
C CYS A 558 3.25 -9.04 -13.64
N LEU A 559 4.07 -7.98 -13.71
CA LEU A 559 4.49 -7.17 -12.56
C LEU A 559 3.56 -6.01 -12.22
N GLU A 560 2.88 -5.42 -13.22
CA GLU A 560 1.95 -4.32 -13.01
C GLU A 560 0.50 -4.73 -13.26
N LYS A 561 0.14 -4.95 -14.54
CA LYS A 561 -1.27 -5.07 -14.99
C LYS A 561 -1.43 -6.02 -16.17
N GLY A 562 -2.53 -6.80 -16.16
CA GLY A 562 -2.90 -7.74 -17.19
C GLY A 562 -2.00 -8.98 -17.21
N GLY A 563 -2.33 -10.03 -16.46
CA GLY A 563 -1.44 -11.18 -16.33
C GLY A 563 -1.16 -11.88 -17.68
N ALA A 564 -2.15 -11.97 -18.56
CA ALA A 564 -1.96 -12.37 -19.96
C ALA A 564 -1.92 -11.16 -20.90
N MET A 565 -2.96 -10.33 -20.90
CA MET A 565 -3.12 -9.23 -21.86
C MET A 565 -3.19 -7.86 -21.17
N PHE A 566 -2.43 -6.91 -21.69
CA PHE A 566 -2.55 -5.49 -21.35
C PHE A 566 -2.98 -4.67 -22.57
N ILE A 567 -4.04 -3.87 -22.44
CA ILE A 567 -4.64 -3.15 -23.57
C ILE A 567 -4.73 -1.65 -23.28
N GLN A 568 -3.98 -0.85 -24.04
CA GLN A 568 -3.97 0.60 -23.99
C GLN A 568 -4.78 1.22 -25.15
N THR A 569 -6.11 1.15 -25.05
CA THR A 569 -7.08 1.67 -26.04
C THR A 569 -6.86 3.15 -26.40
N PRO A 570 -6.82 3.58 -27.67
CA PRO A 570 -6.58 4.97 -28.07
C PRO A 570 -7.87 5.81 -28.02
N GLY A 571 -7.74 7.13 -27.90
CA GLY A 571 -8.86 8.08 -27.92
C GLY A 571 -9.02 8.92 -26.63
N SER A 572 -9.94 9.88 -26.68
CA SER A 572 -10.21 10.80 -25.56
C SER A 572 -10.91 10.08 -24.39
N PRO A 573 -10.47 10.32 -23.14
CA PRO A 573 -11.14 9.79 -21.95
C PRO A 573 -12.53 10.42 -21.71
N ARG A 574 -12.84 11.56 -22.33
CA ARG A 574 -14.05 12.33 -22.03
C ARG A 574 -15.23 12.08 -22.97
N THR A 575 -15.01 11.77 -24.24
CA THR A 575 -16.08 11.69 -25.25
C THR A 575 -16.49 10.26 -25.55
N SER A 576 -17.78 9.93 -25.38
CA SER A 576 -18.36 8.65 -25.80
C SER A 576 -19.01 8.74 -27.17
N TYR A 577 -18.26 8.31 -28.18
CA TYR A 577 -18.88 7.90 -29.43
C TYR A 577 -19.37 6.47 -29.23
N GLY A 578 -20.68 6.32 -29.06
CA GLY A 578 -21.33 5.01 -29.18
C GLY A 578 -21.14 4.48 -30.61
N LEU A 579 -21.26 3.17 -30.77
CA LEU A 579 -21.28 2.53 -32.08
C LEU A 579 -22.38 3.18 -32.95
N SER A 580 -21.99 3.93 -33.98
CA SER A 580 -22.88 4.21 -35.10
C SER A 580 -22.84 2.99 -36.01
N LYS A 581 -24.00 2.56 -36.53
CA LYS A 581 -24.10 1.52 -37.58
C LYS A 581 -23.16 1.78 -38.76
N ASN A 582 -22.78 3.03 -39.01
CA ASN A 582 -21.99 3.45 -40.17
C ASN A 582 -20.53 3.82 -39.83
N ASN A 583 -20.10 3.69 -38.57
CA ASN A 583 -18.69 3.86 -38.20
C ASN A 583 -18.38 3.19 -36.84
N PRO A 584 -17.98 1.90 -36.82
CA PRO A 584 -17.60 1.23 -35.59
C PRO A 584 -16.21 1.72 -35.16
N ASN A 585 -16.09 2.28 -33.95
CA ASN A 585 -14.77 2.42 -33.34
C ASN A 585 -14.18 1.01 -33.17
N ILE A 586 -13.07 0.73 -33.87
CA ILE A 586 -12.38 -0.57 -33.94
C ILE A 586 -12.10 -1.13 -32.53
N CYS A 587 -12.70 -2.28 -32.19
CA CYS A 587 -12.45 -3.03 -30.95
C CYS A 587 -11.09 -3.75 -31.02
N PHE A 588 -10.46 -4.05 -29.87
CA PHE A 588 -9.17 -4.75 -29.84
C PHE A 588 -9.23 -6.20 -30.33
N PHE A 589 -10.43 -6.81 -30.34
CA PHE A 589 -10.71 -8.04 -31.09
C PHE A 589 -11.56 -7.72 -32.32
N ALA A 590 -11.26 -8.39 -33.43
CA ALA A 590 -12.07 -8.46 -34.64
C ALA A 590 -12.15 -9.90 -35.13
N TYR A 591 -13.03 -10.11 -36.09
CA TYR A 591 -13.22 -11.36 -36.79
C TYR A 591 -13.06 -11.14 -38.30
N GLU A 592 -12.74 -12.20 -39.02
CA GLU A 592 -12.55 -12.17 -40.48
C GLU A 592 -13.75 -11.55 -41.22
N ASP A 593 -14.97 -11.89 -40.78
CA ASP A 593 -16.22 -11.30 -41.29
C ASP A 593 -16.74 -10.22 -40.34
N ASP A 594 -16.72 -8.97 -40.81
CA ASP A 594 -17.14 -7.80 -40.04
C ASP A 594 -18.66 -7.65 -39.91
N GLN A 595 -19.45 -8.47 -40.62
CA GLN A 595 -20.92 -8.50 -40.55
C GLN A 595 -21.43 -9.41 -39.42
N ILE A 596 -20.60 -10.32 -38.91
CA ILE A 596 -21.00 -11.31 -37.91
C ILE A 596 -20.79 -10.74 -36.49
N SER A 597 -21.84 -10.81 -35.67
CA SER A 597 -21.78 -10.40 -34.26
C SER A 597 -20.84 -11.30 -33.45
N PHE A 598 -20.13 -10.74 -32.48
CA PHE A 598 -19.17 -11.46 -31.63
C PHE A 598 -19.76 -12.66 -30.85
N ASN A 599 -21.08 -12.75 -30.70
CA ASN A 599 -21.75 -13.91 -30.10
C ASN A 599 -21.86 -15.12 -31.04
N GLN A 600 -21.56 -14.94 -32.32
CA GLN A 600 -21.62 -15.95 -33.39
C GLN A 600 -20.24 -16.30 -33.96
N TRP A 601 -19.17 -15.74 -33.40
CA TRP A 601 -17.81 -16.06 -33.84
C TRP A 601 -17.48 -17.52 -33.52
N ASN A 602 -17.01 -18.25 -34.53
CA ASN A 602 -16.58 -19.63 -34.40
C ASN A 602 -15.06 -19.68 -34.17
N THR A 603 -14.64 -19.41 -32.93
CA THR A 603 -13.24 -19.35 -32.49
C THR A 603 -13.19 -19.63 -30.98
N GLU A 604 -12.01 -19.86 -30.42
CA GLU A 604 -11.81 -20.02 -28.98
C GLU A 604 -10.64 -19.18 -28.43
N VAL A 605 -10.90 -18.37 -27.42
CA VAL A 605 -9.88 -17.65 -26.64
C VAL A 605 -9.91 -18.14 -25.21
N ILE A 606 -8.83 -18.78 -24.75
CA ILE A 606 -8.79 -19.50 -23.48
C ILE A 606 -7.77 -18.86 -22.55
N PHE A 607 -8.20 -18.45 -21.36
CA PHE A 607 -7.33 -17.99 -20.29
C PHE A 607 -7.26 -19.04 -19.18
N GLN A 608 -6.06 -19.50 -18.84
CA GLN A 608 -5.84 -20.55 -17.85
C GLN A 608 -4.71 -20.18 -16.89
N ARG A 609 -5.03 -20.05 -15.60
CA ARG A 609 -4.05 -19.86 -14.50
C ARG A 609 -3.07 -18.69 -14.70
N ASN A 610 -3.51 -17.60 -15.35
CA ASN A 610 -2.71 -16.38 -15.45
C ASN A 610 -2.67 -15.64 -14.10
N LYS A 611 -1.64 -14.81 -13.86
CA LYS A 611 -1.41 -14.15 -12.57
C LYS A 611 -1.07 -12.66 -12.73
N ALA A 612 -1.67 -11.82 -11.91
CA ALA A 612 -1.33 -10.41 -11.74
C ALA A 612 -1.03 -10.10 -10.25
N PRO A 613 -0.43 -8.94 -9.93
CA PRO A 613 -0.05 -8.59 -8.55
C PRO A 613 -1.23 -8.57 -7.56
N ASP A 614 -2.39 -8.09 -8.01
CA ASP A 614 -3.61 -8.03 -7.24
C ASP A 614 -4.86 -8.08 -8.14
N ASP A 615 -6.04 -8.21 -7.53
CA ASP A 615 -7.32 -8.30 -8.23
C ASP A 615 -7.73 -7.00 -8.96
N SER A 616 -7.09 -5.86 -8.67
CA SER A 616 -7.29 -4.60 -9.40
C SER A 616 -6.47 -4.51 -10.69
N SER A 617 -5.52 -5.43 -10.86
CA SER A 617 -4.64 -5.51 -12.02
C SER A 617 -5.12 -6.47 -13.11
N GLY A 618 -6.16 -7.28 -12.86
CA GLY A 618 -6.73 -8.22 -13.83
C GLY A 618 -5.81 -9.42 -14.10
N HIS A 619 -6.10 -10.57 -13.49
CA HIS A 619 -5.25 -11.77 -13.60
C HIS A 619 -5.07 -12.27 -15.03
N SER A 620 -6.07 -12.07 -15.89
CA SER A 620 -5.99 -12.38 -17.31
C SER A 620 -5.88 -11.13 -18.16
N VAL A 621 -6.83 -10.19 -18.05
CA VAL A 621 -6.89 -9.01 -18.93
C VAL A 621 -6.97 -7.72 -18.12
N PHE A 622 -6.10 -6.77 -18.44
CA PHE A 622 -6.26 -5.37 -18.04
C PHE A 622 -6.44 -4.48 -19.26
N ALA A 623 -7.52 -3.70 -19.28
CA ALA A 623 -7.75 -2.71 -20.31
C ALA A 623 -7.87 -1.30 -19.73
N THR A 624 -7.25 -0.31 -20.36
CA THR A 624 -7.45 1.10 -19.96
C THR A 624 -8.90 1.55 -20.13
N THR A 625 -9.62 1.02 -21.12
CA THR A 625 -11.09 1.10 -21.23
C THR A 625 -11.63 0.08 -22.24
N LEU A 626 -12.81 -0.48 -21.96
CA LEU A 626 -13.57 -1.42 -22.80
C LEU A 626 -14.60 -0.73 -23.70
N LYS A 627 -14.71 0.59 -23.59
CA LYS A 627 -15.73 1.42 -24.24
C LYS A 627 -15.89 1.19 -25.75
N LYS A 628 -14.80 0.94 -26.49
CA LYS A 628 -14.84 0.70 -27.94
C LYS A 628 -15.47 -0.64 -28.34
N CYS A 629 -15.53 -1.59 -27.41
CA CYS A 629 -16.04 -2.94 -27.65
C CYS A 629 -17.46 -3.15 -27.11
N ARG A 630 -18.07 -2.13 -26.48
CA ARG A 630 -19.42 -2.21 -25.91
C ARG A 630 -20.48 -2.27 -27.00
N MET A 631 -21.53 -3.04 -26.78
CA MET A 631 -22.71 -3.02 -27.64
C MET A 631 -23.50 -1.72 -27.49
N GLN A 632 -24.31 -1.40 -28.50
CA GLN A 632 -25.25 -0.28 -28.44
C GLN A 632 -26.26 -0.50 -27.30
N GLY A 633 -26.41 0.49 -26.42
CA GLY A 633 -27.32 0.43 -25.28
C GLY A 633 -26.71 -0.08 -23.97
N GLU A 634 -25.47 -0.57 -23.97
CA GLU A 634 -24.80 -1.00 -22.73
C GLU A 634 -24.39 0.17 -21.83
N THR A 635 -24.52 -0.06 -20.53
CA THR A 635 -24.11 0.89 -19.50
C THR A 635 -22.59 0.97 -19.35
N ARG A 636 -22.12 2.05 -18.72
CA ARG A 636 -20.69 2.24 -18.45
C ARG A 636 -20.13 1.20 -17.47
N LEU A 637 -20.92 0.85 -16.46
CA LEU A 637 -20.66 -0.17 -15.45
C LEU A 637 -21.39 -1.46 -15.83
N ASN A 638 -20.86 -2.63 -15.48
CA ASN A 638 -21.43 -3.96 -15.76
C ASN A 638 -21.68 -4.24 -17.26
N ASN A 639 -20.73 -3.91 -18.13
CA ASN A 639 -20.84 -4.22 -19.57
C ASN A 639 -20.39 -5.67 -19.88
N SER A 640 -20.90 -6.25 -20.97
CA SER A 640 -20.66 -7.65 -21.37
C SER A 640 -19.34 -7.90 -22.10
N VAL A 641 -18.49 -6.89 -22.29
CA VAL A 641 -17.23 -7.05 -23.04
C VAL A 641 -16.34 -8.08 -22.35
N LEU A 642 -15.83 -9.06 -23.10
CA LEU A 642 -15.10 -10.25 -22.60
C LEU A 642 -15.93 -11.31 -21.85
N ASP A 643 -17.25 -11.13 -21.72
CA ASP A 643 -18.17 -12.19 -21.27
C ASP A 643 -18.76 -12.96 -22.48
N TRP A 644 -18.06 -12.89 -23.62
CA TRP A 644 -18.51 -13.43 -24.90
C TRP A 644 -18.32 -14.95 -24.97
N LYS A 645 -19.18 -15.63 -25.73
CA LYS A 645 -19.22 -17.11 -25.77
C LYS A 645 -17.91 -17.79 -26.15
N PHE A 646 -17.12 -17.17 -27.02
CA PHE A 646 -15.86 -17.72 -27.49
C PHE A 646 -14.71 -17.56 -26.48
N ILE A 647 -14.92 -16.82 -25.38
CA ILE A 647 -13.91 -16.58 -24.34
C ILE A 647 -14.16 -17.49 -23.15
N ARG A 648 -13.14 -18.24 -22.74
CA ARG A 648 -13.22 -19.17 -21.60
C ARG A 648 -12.15 -18.84 -20.56
N PHE A 649 -12.55 -18.84 -19.28
CA PHE A 649 -11.65 -18.70 -18.14
C PHE A 649 -11.63 -20.03 -17.37
N HIS A 650 -10.44 -20.64 -17.23
CA HIS A 650 -10.25 -21.90 -16.50
C HIS A 650 -9.42 -21.66 -15.23
N TRP A 651 -10.03 -21.94 -14.08
CA TRP A 651 -9.39 -21.85 -12.77
C TRP A 651 -8.62 -23.13 -12.41
N SER A 652 -7.63 -22.99 -11.53
CA SER A 652 -7.16 -24.10 -10.70
C SER A 652 -8.27 -24.44 -9.70
N ASN A 653 -8.45 -25.72 -9.34
CA ASN A 653 -9.53 -26.28 -8.50
C ASN A 653 -9.71 -25.70 -7.07
N ASP A 654 -9.25 -24.48 -6.78
CA ASP A 654 -9.58 -23.75 -5.55
C ASP A 654 -10.95 -23.08 -5.71
N PHE A 655 -12.00 -23.87 -5.53
CA PHE A 655 -13.37 -23.42 -5.27
C PHE A 655 -13.39 -22.53 -4.02
N ASN A 656 -13.07 -21.22 -4.13
CA ASN A 656 -13.54 -20.16 -3.23
C ASN A 656 -12.96 -18.74 -3.47
N ARG A 657 -12.17 -18.48 -4.51
CA ARG A 657 -11.79 -17.09 -4.84
C ARG A 657 -12.48 -16.64 -6.11
N ASN A 658 -13.39 -15.67 -5.98
CA ASN A 658 -13.84 -14.81 -7.07
C ASN A 658 -12.65 -13.97 -7.58
N THR A 659 -11.64 -14.60 -8.19
CA THR A 659 -10.51 -13.89 -8.80
C THR A 659 -11.05 -13.06 -9.94
N LYS A 660 -10.71 -11.76 -9.94
CA LYS A 660 -11.14 -10.84 -10.98
C LYS A 660 -10.20 -10.99 -12.17
N GLU A 661 -10.60 -11.84 -13.11
CA GLU A 661 -9.83 -12.10 -14.34
C GLU A 661 -9.68 -10.85 -15.21
N ILE A 662 -10.69 -9.98 -15.18
CA ILE A 662 -10.76 -8.76 -15.98
C ILE A 662 -10.80 -7.56 -15.05
N ALA A 663 -9.92 -6.59 -15.28
CA ALA A 663 -9.95 -5.30 -14.60
C ALA A 663 -9.75 -4.15 -15.60
N THR A 664 -10.32 -2.99 -15.29
CA THR A 664 -10.11 -1.78 -16.10
C THR A 664 -9.72 -0.57 -15.26
N SER A 665 -9.36 0.54 -15.92
CA SER A 665 -9.13 1.79 -15.19
C SER A 665 -10.43 2.29 -14.53
N PRO A 666 -10.34 2.97 -13.38
CA PRO A 666 -11.50 3.54 -12.71
C PRO A 666 -12.40 4.35 -13.64
N VAL A 667 -13.72 4.15 -13.53
CA VAL A 667 -14.75 4.89 -14.25
C VAL A 667 -15.80 5.55 -13.37
N ASP A 668 -15.86 5.19 -12.08
CA ASP A 668 -16.70 5.87 -11.08
C ASP A 668 -15.97 6.01 -9.74
N ILE A 669 -16.37 7.04 -8.98
CA ILE A 669 -15.89 7.30 -7.61
C ILE A 669 -17.11 7.25 -6.69
N THR A 670 -17.10 6.31 -5.75
CA THR A 670 -18.13 6.17 -4.71
C THR A 670 -17.54 6.60 -3.36
N TYR A 671 -18.31 7.38 -2.60
CA TYR A 671 -17.86 7.98 -1.35
C TYR A 671 -18.99 8.03 -0.32
N ASN A 672 -18.63 8.11 0.96
CA ASN A 672 -19.58 8.43 2.03
C ASN A 672 -19.49 9.91 2.39
N ALA A 673 -20.56 10.67 2.16
CA ALA A 673 -20.58 12.11 2.45
C ALA A 673 -20.43 12.43 3.96
N GLN A 674 -20.91 11.53 4.82
CA GLN A 674 -20.87 11.75 6.28
C GLN A 674 -19.44 11.70 6.84
N ASP A 675 -18.53 10.99 6.19
CA ASP A 675 -17.13 10.89 6.62
C ASP A 675 -16.40 12.25 6.56
N TRP A 676 -16.92 13.21 5.79
CA TRP A 676 -16.35 14.55 5.62
C TRP A 676 -16.90 15.59 6.61
N SER A 677 -17.80 15.17 7.50
CA SER A 677 -18.35 16.01 8.55
C SER A 677 -17.41 16.00 9.77
N VAL A 678 -16.39 16.85 9.74
CA VAL A 678 -15.26 16.87 10.70
C VAL A 678 -15.00 18.25 11.28
N SER A 679 -14.29 18.30 12.40
CA SER A 679 -13.83 19.52 13.06
C SER A 679 -12.44 19.97 12.54
N PRO A 680 -12.07 21.26 12.65
CA PRO A 680 -10.75 21.74 12.26
C PRO A 680 -9.60 20.99 12.96
N GLY A 681 -8.62 20.50 12.20
CA GLY A 681 -7.46 19.76 12.72
C GLY A 681 -7.74 18.30 13.13
N GLU A 682 -8.99 17.84 13.01
CA GLU A 682 -9.40 16.46 13.30
C GLU A 682 -8.78 15.48 12.29
N VAL A 683 -8.17 14.40 12.80
CA VAL A 683 -7.67 13.32 11.96
C VAL A 683 -8.81 12.37 11.60
N PHE A 684 -9.07 12.18 10.31
CA PHE A 684 -10.09 11.26 9.82
C PHE A 684 -9.64 10.50 8.57
N SER A 685 -10.35 9.41 8.27
CA SER A 685 -10.03 8.53 7.15
C SER A 685 -11.29 8.24 6.33
N PRO A 686 -11.63 9.06 5.32
CA PRO A 686 -12.88 8.91 4.60
C PRO A 686 -12.86 7.73 3.63
N THR A 687 -14.03 7.15 3.45
CA THR A 687 -14.27 6.03 2.53
C THR A 687 -14.42 6.55 1.11
N VAL A 688 -13.54 6.10 0.23
CA VAL A 688 -13.50 6.46 -1.20
C VAL A 688 -13.15 5.21 -2.01
N HIS A 689 -14.14 4.58 -2.63
CA HIS A 689 -13.96 3.42 -3.50
C HIS A 689 -13.99 3.83 -4.97
N LEU A 690 -13.05 3.28 -5.73
CA LEU A 690 -13.01 3.41 -7.19
C LEU A 690 -13.59 2.14 -7.82
N ARG A 691 -14.46 2.32 -8.81
CA ARG A 691 -15.08 1.23 -9.55
C ARG A 691 -14.65 1.26 -11.01
N ASP A 692 -14.31 0.11 -11.56
CA ASP A 692 -13.97 -0.07 -12.97
C ASP A 692 -15.22 -0.37 -13.82
N GLU A 693 -15.05 -0.61 -15.13
CA GLU A 693 -16.17 -0.84 -16.06
C GLU A 693 -16.89 -2.18 -15.85
N LYS A 694 -16.24 -3.13 -15.15
CA LYS A 694 -16.81 -4.41 -14.70
C LYS A 694 -17.37 -4.31 -13.27
N ASN A 695 -17.43 -3.09 -12.70
CA ASN A 695 -17.93 -2.80 -11.37
C ASN A 695 -17.10 -3.44 -10.23
N ASN A 696 -15.85 -3.76 -10.52
CA ASN A 696 -14.89 -4.20 -9.54
C ASN A 696 -14.36 -3.02 -8.75
N SER A 697 -14.15 -3.19 -7.44
CA SER A 697 -13.30 -2.29 -6.66
C SER A 697 -11.87 -2.37 -7.19
N VAL A 698 -11.30 -1.21 -7.54
CA VAL A 698 -9.93 -1.08 -8.08
C VAL A 698 -9.16 0.01 -7.34
N ASN A 699 -7.83 -0.03 -7.44
CA ASN A 699 -6.94 0.94 -6.81
C ASN A 699 -6.65 2.11 -7.78
N GLY A 700 -6.42 3.30 -7.22
CA GLY A 700 -6.08 4.48 -8.02
C GLY A 700 -5.76 5.71 -7.18
N THR A 701 -5.21 6.72 -7.83
CA THR A 701 -4.77 7.94 -7.17
C THR A 701 -5.86 9.01 -7.23
N ILE A 702 -6.23 9.57 -6.08
CA ILE A 702 -7.22 10.63 -5.94
C ILE A 702 -6.53 11.91 -5.50
N LYS A 703 -6.72 12.97 -6.28
CA LYS A 703 -6.43 14.35 -5.89
C LYS A 703 -7.63 14.92 -5.16
N ILE A 704 -7.39 15.48 -3.98
CA ILE A 704 -8.40 16.15 -3.16
C ILE A 704 -8.19 17.66 -3.30
N LEU A 705 -9.24 18.38 -3.68
CA LEU A 705 -9.24 19.84 -3.75
C LEU A 705 -10.39 20.40 -2.92
N MET A 706 -10.12 21.46 -2.16
CA MET A 706 -11.13 22.19 -1.40
C MET A 706 -11.64 23.35 -2.25
N GLY A 707 -12.91 23.30 -2.65
CA GLY A 707 -13.56 24.32 -3.46
C GLY A 707 -14.42 25.26 -2.61
N LYS A 708 -14.43 26.55 -2.97
CA LYS A 708 -15.36 27.54 -2.41
C LYS A 708 -16.79 27.21 -2.86
N SER A 709 -17.77 27.32 -1.96
CA SER A 709 -19.19 27.23 -2.34
C SER A 709 -19.58 28.47 -3.14
N SER A 710 -20.18 28.29 -4.31
CA SER A 710 -20.45 29.33 -5.33
C SER A 710 -21.55 30.33 -4.97
N SER A 711 -21.76 30.64 -3.69
CA SER A 711 -22.89 31.44 -3.23
C SER A 711 -22.56 32.59 -2.29
N GLN A 712 -21.29 32.94 -2.05
CA GLN A 712 -20.97 34.18 -1.32
C GLN A 712 -19.81 34.94 -1.95
N GLN A 713 -20.14 36.21 -2.19
CA GLN A 713 -19.33 37.32 -2.68
C GLN A 713 -18.13 37.56 -1.75
N GLU A 714 -17.05 38.04 -2.35
CA GLU A 714 -15.75 38.39 -1.79
C GLU A 714 -15.75 38.71 -0.29
N ASP A 715 -15.29 37.75 0.52
CA ASP A 715 -14.70 38.05 1.82
C ASP A 715 -13.38 37.31 1.92
N ASN A 716 -12.30 38.08 1.99
CA ASN A 716 -10.93 37.66 1.71
C ASN A 716 -10.20 37.09 2.95
N SER A 717 -10.92 36.55 3.94
CA SER A 717 -10.30 35.88 5.08
C SER A 717 -10.93 34.52 5.38
N SER A 718 -10.10 33.49 5.21
CA SER A 718 -10.25 32.09 5.65
C SER A 718 -11.19 31.13 4.90
N SER A 719 -10.75 30.63 3.73
CA SER A 719 -11.37 29.46 3.09
C SER A 719 -10.95 28.16 3.78
N VAL A 720 -11.86 27.18 3.93
CA VAL A 720 -11.52 25.82 4.38
C VAL A 720 -10.46 25.21 3.45
N TYR A 721 -9.36 24.70 4.00
CA TYR A 721 -8.24 24.13 3.24
C TYR A 721 -7.83 22.75 3.73
N LEU A 722 -7.14 22.01 2.86
CA LEU A 722 -6.54 20.74 3.22
C LEU A 722 -5.24 21.02 3.98
N GLN A 723 -5.18 20.63 5.25
CA GLN A 723 -4.01 20.84 6.11
C GLN A 723 -2.95 19.73 5.96
N THR A 724 -3.30 18.66 5.24
CA THR A 724 -2.37 17.56 4.95
C THR A 724 -1.39 17.97 3.85
N ASP A 725 -0.09 17.64 4.01
CA ASP A 725 0.98 18.11 3.10
C ASP A 725 0.79 17.67 1.64
N SER A 726 0.18 16.50 1.42
CA SER A 726 -0.15 15.99 0.08
C SER A 726 -1.59 16.29 -0.29
N SER A 727 -1.83 16.64 -1.55
CA SER A 727 -3.16 16.65 -2.16
C SER A 727 -3.47 15.35 -2.92
N LEU A 728 -2.51 14.43 -3.04
CA LEU A 728 -2.59 13.18 -3.80
C LEU A 728 -2.52 11.96 -2.87
N PHE A 729 -3.50 11.07 -3.01
CA PHE A 729 -3.65 9.91 -2.16
C PHE A 729 -3.93 8.66 -3.01
N LEU A 730 -3.19 7.59 -2.78
CA LEU A 730 -3.54 6.27 -3.28
C LEU A 730 -4.68 5.72 -2.43
N THR A 731 -5.83 5.42 -3.04
CA THR A 731 -6.98 4.85 -2.32
C THR A 731 -7.08 3.35 -2.53
N HIS A 732 -7.24 2.63 -1.42
CA HIS A 732 -7.61 1.21 -1.36
C HIS A 732 -9.02 1.07 -0.74
N GLY A 733 -9.94 1.94 -1.16
CA GLY A 733 -11.28 2.07 -0.57
C GLY A 733 -11.37 3.08 0.58
N LYS A 734 -10.25 3.48 1.18
CA LYS A 734 -10.15 4.55 2.18
C LYS A 734 -8.93 5.42 1.93
N ILE A 735 -9.05 6.69 2.27
CA ILE A 735 -7.92 7.62 2.35
C ILE A 735 -7.60 7.78 3.83
N SER A 736 -6.33 7.62 4.22
CA SER A 736 -5.95 7.62 5.64
C SER A 736 -5.32 8.94 6.06
N TYR A 737 -5.57 9.35 7.32
CA TYR A 737 -4.89 10.46 8.00
C TYR A 737 -5.09 11.85 7.35
N LEU A 738 -6.30 12.15 6.88
CA LEU A 738 -6.63 13.49 6.40
C LEU A 738 -6.87 14.44 7.57
N LYS A 739 -6.51 15.72 7.34
CA LYS A 739 -6.81 16.87 8.20
C LYS A 739 -7.32 18.04 7.37
N VAL A 740 -8.34 18.70 7.87
CA VAL A 740 -8.94 19.89 7.27
C VAL A 740 -8.86 21.05 8.25
N GLY A 741 -8.41 22.22 7.79
CA GLY A 741 -8.31 23.46 8.58
C GLY A 741 -9.31 24.52 8.11
N GLY A 742 -9.69 25.43 8.99
CA GLY A 742 -10.56 26.57 8.67
C GLY A 742 -11.51 26.96 9.80
N HIS A 743 -12.36 27.96 9.55
CA HIS A 743 -13.31 28.47 10.53
C HIS A 743 -14.56 27.57 10.66
N ILE A 744 -15.00 27.38 11.91
CA ILE A 744 -16.21 26.63 12.27
C ILE A 744 -17.44 27.24 11.55
N GLY A 745 -18.36 26.39 11.10
CA GLY A 745 -19.62 26.82 10.48
C GLY A 745 -19.55 27.15 8.99
N ARG A 746 -18.34 27.22 8.39
CA ARG A 746 -18.18 27.52 6.96
C ARG A 746 -18.58 26.32 6.09
N LYS A 747 -19.29 26.61 4.99
CA LYS A 747 -19.65 25.62 3.96
C LYS A 747 -18.52 25.46 2.97
N PHE A 748 -18.26 24.23 2.51
CA PHE A 748 -17.20 23.97 1.54
C PHE A 748 -17.55 22.77 0.67
N ASN A 749 -16.90 22.70 -0.50
CA ASN A 749 -17.04 21.58 -1.42
C ASN A 749 -15.74 20.78 -1.43
N VAL A 750 -15.83 19.46 -1.28
CA VAL A 750 -14.68 18.57 -1.50
C VAL A 750 -14.75 18.05 -2.91
N VAL A 751 -13.72 18.30 -3.70
CA VAL A 751 -13.60 17.79 -5.06
C VAL A 751 -12.66 16.60 -5.03
N LEU A 752 -13.20 15.41 -5.31
CA LEU A 752 -12.43 14.20 -5.53
C LEU A 752 -12.14 14.08 -7.03
N GLN A 753 -10.87 14.13 -7.40
CA GLN A 753 -10.42 14.03 -8.78
C GLN A 753 -9.47 12.84 -8.96
N HIS A 754 -9.85 11.84 -9.74
CA HIS A 754 -8.95 10.74 -10.07
C HIS A 754 -7.84 11.21 -11.02
N ILE A 755 -6.58 10.89 -10.67
CA ILE A 755 -5.42 11.08 -11.53
C ILE A 755 -5.09 9.77 -12.22
N GLY A 756 -5.48 9.70 -13.49
CA GLY A 756 -5.14 8.63 -14.40
C GLY A 756 -5.56 9.02 -15.81
N ARG A 757 -5.53 8.06 -16.73
CA ARG A 757 -5.96 8.32 -18.11
C ARG A 757 -7.41 8.77 -18.19
N GLN A 758 -8.28 8.19 -17.38
CA GLN A 758 -9.66 8.61 -17.20
C GLN A 758 -9.74 9.65 -16.08
N VAL A 759 -10.02 10.91 -16.42
CA VAL A 759 -10.21 11.98 -15.43
C VAL A 759 -11.64 11.93 -14.91
N LEU A 760 -11.82 11.41 -13.70
CA LEU A 760 -13.09 11.40 -12.99
C LEU A 760 -13.11 12.55 -11.97
N ARG A 761 -14.27 13.19 -11.82
CA ARG A 761 -14.47 14.27 -10.86
C ARG A 761 -15.82 14.11 -10.16
N LYS A 762 -15.82 14.08 -8.83
CA LYS A 762 -17.03 14.15 -7.99
C LYS A 762 -16.90 15.33 -7.04
N VAL A 763 -18.01 16.00 -6.75
CA VAL A 763 -18.08 17.13 -5.82
C VAL A 763 -18.98 16.72 -4.65
N ILE A 764 -18.46 16.80 -3.44
CA ILE A 764 -19.16 16.52 -2.19
C ILE A 764 -19.49 17.87 -1.55
N PRO A 765 -20.77 18.29 -1.52
CA PRO A 765 -21.17 19.47 -0.79
C PRO A 765 -21.20 19.16 0.71
N VAL A 766 -20.37 19.85 1.50
CA VAL A 766 -20.35 19.71 2.96
C VAL A 766 -21.06 20.92 3.58
N PRO A 767 -22.14 20.70 4.37
CA PRO A 767 -23.05 21.77 4.77
C PRO A 767 -22.43 22.77 5.74
N PHE A 768 -21.49 22.35 6.60
CA PHE A 768 -20.70 23.21 7.48
C PHE A 768 -19.53 22.42 8.11
N LEU A 769 -18.44 23.10 8.44
CA LEU A 769 -17.34 22.56 9.25
C LEU A 769 -17.76 22.48 10.73
N LYS A 770 -17.60 21.32 11.37
CA LYS A 770 -18.11 21.08 12.73
C LYS A 770 -17.40 21.95 13.78
N PRO A 771 -18.08 22.30 14.89
CA PRO A 771 -17.43 22.84 16.08
C PRO A 771 -16.34 21.91 16.61
N CYS A 772 -15.40 22.44 17.40
CA CYS A 772 -14.38 21.62 18.05
C CYS A 772 -15.01 20.54 18.94
N ASN A 773 -14.37 19.37 18.96
CA ASN A 773 -14.77 18.27 19.85
C ASN A 773 -14.66 18.72 21.32
N PRO A 774 -15.47 18.16 22.25
CA PRO A 774 -15.41 18.53 23.67
C PRO A 774 -13.99 18.44 24.24
N GLY A 775 -13.58 19.45 25.01
CA GLY A 775 -12.23 19.61 25.54
C GLY A 775 -11.19 20.15 24.54
N PHE A 776 -11.62 20.52 23.33
CA PHE A 776 -10.85 21.31 22.38
C PHE A 776 -11.54 22.65 22.09
N TYR A 777 -10.76 23.70 21.88
CA TYR A 777 -11.24 25.03 21.51
C TYR A 777 -10.52 25.54 20.26
N LEU A 778 -11.18 26.43 19.51
CA LEU A 778 -10.60 26.96 18.28
C LEU A 778 -9.51 27.99 18.59
N LYS A 779 -8.30 27.76 18.09
CA LYS A 779 -7.18 28.71 18.11
C LYS A 779 -6.51 28.68 16.73
N GLU A 780 -6.37 29.83 16.08
CA GLU A 780 -5.67 29.95 14.78
C GLU A 780 -6.18 28.91 13.76
N GLU A 781 -7.50 28.84 13.56
CA GLU A 781 -8.19 27.94 12.60
C GLU A 781 -8.02 26.43 12.86
N ASN A 782 -7.53 26.03 14.05
CA ASN A 782 -7.36 24.65 14.47
C ASN A 782 -7.99 24.41 15.84
N CYS A 783 -8.53 23.20 16.06
CA CYS A 783 -9.00 22.81 17.39
C CYS A 783 -7.83 22.34 18.26
N VAL A 784 -7.55 23.06 19.34
CA VAL A 784 -6.43 22.82 20.26
C VAL A 784 -6.96 22.35 21.62
N CYS A 785 -6.23 21.45 22.28
CA CYS A 785 -6.58 20.90 23.59
C CYS A 785 -6.69 21.99 24.66
N GLN A 786 -7.74 21.94 25.48
CA GLN A 786 -7.94 22.83 26.62
C GLN A 786 -7.28 22.29 27.90
N ASP A 787 -5.98 21.97 27.82
CA ASP A 787 -5.18 21.34 28.89
C ASP A 787 -5.10 22.13 30.20
N LYS A 788 -5.44 23.42 30.19
CA LYS A 788 -5.49 24.28 31.38
C LYS A 788 -6.63 23.99 32.35
N LEU A 789 -7.61 23.14 31.99
CA LEU A 789 -8.69 22.76 32.90
C LEU A 789 -8.22 21.70 33.90
N ASP A 790 -8.42 21.95 35.21
CA ASP A 790 -7.91 21.11 36.30
C ASP A 790 -8.26 19.61 36.18
N GLY A 791 -9.40 19.27 35.58
CA GLY A 791 -9.84 17.88 35.41
C GLY A 791 -9.33 17.17 34.17
N ILE A 792 -8.69 17.86 33.22
CA ILE A 792 -8.10 17.25 32.02
C ILE A 792 -6.67 16.78 32.34
N SER A 793 -6.35 15.54 31.99
CA SER A 793 -5.00 14.98 32.08
C SER A 793 -4.21 15.30 30.81
N ARG A 794 -4.78 14.95 29.64
CA ARG A 794 -4.21 15.20 28.30
C ARG A 794 -5.29 15.07 27.23
N CYS A 795 -5.04 15.61 26.04
CA CYS A 795 -5.80 15.29 24.83
C CYS A 795 -4.93 14.52 23.84
N ASP A 796 -5.57 13.69 23.02
CA ASP A 796 -4.89 12.98 21.95
C ASP A 796 -4.63 13.88 20.74
N LYS A 797 -3.57 13.58 19.98
CA LYS A 797 -3.17 14.32 18.77
C LYS A 797 -4.15 14.15 17.61
N ASN A 798 -5.12 13.24 17.74
CA ASN A 798 -6.18 12.99 16.76
C ASN A 798 -7.25 14.11 16.71
N GLY A 799 -7.26 15.03 17.69
CA GLY A 799 -8.23 16.13 17.77
C GLY A 799 -9.65 15.72 18.21
N LYS A 800 -9.82 14.50 18.76
CA LYS A 800 -11.12 13.93 19.16
C LYS A 800 -11.17 13.47 20.61
N THR A 801 -10.09 12.88 21.12
CA THR A 801 -10.12 12.16 22.40
C THR A 801 -9.53 12.98 23.53
N VAL A 802 -10.25 13.05 24.66
CA VAL A 802 -9.83 13.73 25.89
C VAL A 802 -9.74 12.74 27.04
N TYR A 803 -8.68 12.84 27.83
CA TYR A 803 -8.45 12.04 29.03
C TYR A 803 -8.67 12.90 30.28
N LEU A 804 -9.55 12.46 31.17
CA LEU A 804 -9.88 13.12 32.44
C LEU A 804 -9.15 12.46 33.62
N LYS A 805 -8.88 13.20 34.69
CA LYS A 805 -8.35 12.68 35.96
C LYS A 805 -9.42 11.85 36.71
N ALA A 806 -9.02 10.75 37.34
CA ALA A 806 -9.93 9.90 38.11
C ALA A 806 -10.62 10.67 39.25
N GLY A 807 -11.94 10.52 39.37
CA GLY A 807 -12.76 11.23 40.38
C GLY A 807 -13.33 12.58 39.90
N TYR A 808 -12.98 13.02 38.69
CA TYR A 808 -13.58 14.20 38.06
C TYR A 808 -14.77 13.82 37.16
N TRP A 809 -15.77 14.68 37.18
CA TRP A 809 -16.83 14.73 36.19
C TRP A 809 -16.45 15.71 35.08
N GLY A 810 -16.75 15.37 33.83
CA GLY A 810 -16.61 16.25 32.67
C GLY A 810 -17.94 16.33 31.92
N GLY A 811 -18.29 17.51 31.40
CA GLY A 811 -19.55 17.67 30.69
C GLY A 811 -19.65 19.00 29.98
N MET A 812 -20.56 19.06 29.02
CA MET A 812 -20.92 20.30 28.32
C MET A 812 -22.05 20.99 29.09
N VAL A 813 -21.82 22.24 29.51
CA VAL A 813 -22.85 23.12 30.11
C VAL A 813 -22.87 24.40 29.28
N ASP A 814 -24.04 24.77 28.74
CA ASP A 814 -24.23 25.97 27.91
C ASP A 814 -23.20 26.11 26.76
N GLY A 815 -22.86 24.99 26.11
CA GLY A 815 -21.93 24.95 24.98
C GLY A 815 -20.44 25.02 25.35
N THR A 816 -20.10 25.07 26.65
CA THR A 816 -18.71 25.08 27.14
C THR A 816 -18.39 23.78 27.89
N PHE A 817 -17.17 23.26 27.71
CA PHE A 817 -16.71 22.07 28.42
C PHE A 817 -16.18 22.42 29.81
N TYR A 818 -16.75 21.81 30.85
CA TYR A 818 -16.33 22.01 32.24
C TYR A 818 -15.88 20.69 32.88
N THR A 819 -15.00 20.80 33.87
CA THR A 819 -14.57 19.69 34.73
C THR A 819 -14.69 20.05 36.20
N HIS A 820 -15.16 19.13 37.04
CA HIS A 820 -15.30 19.35 38.50
C HIS A 820 -15.18 18.04 39.28
N PRO A 821 -14.74 18.02 40.56
CA PRO A 821 -14.82 16.84 41.41
C PRO A 821 -16.23 16.23 41.44
N CYS A 822 -16.32 14.91 41.24
CA CYS A 822 -17.58 14.20 41.16
C CYS A 822 -18.08 13.78 42.56
N PRO A 823 -19.40 13.88 42.84
CA PRO A 823 -19.97 13.29 44.04
C PRO A 823 -19.65 11.80 44.17
N ARG A 824 -19.43 11.36 45.41
CA ARG A 824 -19.05 9.97 45.71
C ARG A 824 -20.11 8.99 45.17
N ASP A 825 -19.64 7.95 44.49
CA ASP A 825 -20.45 6.89 43.87
C ASP A 825 -21.36 7.35 42.71
N PHE A 826 -21.15 8.53 42.11
CA PHE A 826 -22.00 9.03 41.01
C PHE A 826 -21.38 8.86 39.63
N CYS A 827 -20.05 9.05 39.50
CA CYS A 827 -19.34 8.92 38.23
C CYS A 827 -18.66 7.56 38.08
N LYS A 828 -18.57 7.09 36.83
CA LYS A 828 -17.86 5.89 36.43
C LYS A 828 -16.65 6.27 35.58
N CYS A 829 -15.49 5.69 35.89
CA CYS A 829 -14.28 5.85 35.08
C CYS A 829 -14.28 4.83 33.94
N SER A 830 -14.54 5.27 32.70
CA SER A 830 -14.43 4.41 31.52
C SER A 830 -12.97 4.20 31.12
N ARG A 831 -12.59 2.94 30.93
CA ARG A 831 -11.22 2.47 30.61
C ARG A 831 -11.22 1.50 29.44
N ASP A 832 -12.06 1.75 28.44
CA ASP A 832 -12.22 0.85 27.29
C ASP A 832 -10.86 0.62 26.58
N ASN A 833 -10.45 -0.65 26.49
CA ASN A 833 -9.50 -1.32 25.58
C ASN A 833 -8.36 -0.51 24.90
N VAL A 834 -7.77 0.50 25.54
CA VAL A 834 -6.54 1.16 25.06
C VAL A 834 -5.39 0.78 26.01
N THR A 835 -4.35 0.17 25.46
CA THR A 835 -3.20 -0.41 26.19
C THR A 835 -2.28 0.63 26.87
N LEU A 836 -2.53 1.93 26.69
CA LEU A 836 -1.70 3.06 27.14
C LEU A 836 -2.49 4.09 27.97
N ILE A 837 -3.36 3.63 28.87
CA ILE A 837 -4.05 4.49 29.84
C ILE A 837 -3.32 4.40 31.18
N ALA A 838 -2.86 5.54 31.72
CA ALA A 838 -2.33 5.59 33.08
C ALA A 838 -3.47 5.27 34.08
N GLN A 839 -3.17 4.60 35.19
CA GLN A 839 -4.22 4.03 36.07
C GLN A 839 -5.15 5.07 36.72
N ASP A 840 -4.77 6.34 36.65
CA ASP A 840 -5.50 7.49 37.19
C ASP A 840 -6.19 8.34 36.09
N GLU A 841 -6.23 7.85 34.85
CA GLU A 841 -6.92 8.49 33.71
C GLU A 841 -8.24 7.78 33.36
N CYS A 842 -9.22 8.56 32.91
CA CYS A 842 -10.51 8.09 32.38
C CYS A 842 -10.73 8.67 30.98
N VAL A 843 -11.21 7.87 30.03
CA VAL A 843 -11.57 8.40 28.68
C VAL A 843 -12.88 9.17 28.79
N PHE A 844 -12.89 10.42 28.32
CA PHE A 844 -14.12 11.21 28.30
C PHE A 844 -15.10 10.61 27.29
N ASN A 845 -16.22 10.11 27.81
CA ASN A 845 -17.36 9.69 27.02
C ASN A 845 -18.65 10.04 27.77
N VAL A 846 -19.43 10.97 27.22
CA VAL A 846 -20.68 11.46 27.83
C VAL A 846 -21.63 10.31 28.20
N GLY A 847 -21.71 9.27 27.36
CA GLY A 847 -22.62 8.14 27.56
C GLY A 847 -22.22 7.20 28.71
N GLN A 848 -20.96 7.23 29.13
CA GLN A 848 -20.39 6.30 30.11
C GLN A 848 -19.86 6.99 31.38
N MET A 849 -19.92 8.32 31.46
CA MET A 849 -19.40 9.09 32.61
C MET A 849 -20.16 8.86 33.92
N CYS A 850 -21.44 8.53 33.86
CA CYS A 850 -22.28 8.33 35.04
C CYS A 850 -22.47 6.84 35.34
N ASP A 851 -22.62 6.49 36.63
CA ASP A 851 -22.94 5.11 37.01
C ASP A 851 -24.28 4.66 36.39
N ASN A 852 -24.44 3.36 36.15
CA ASN A 852 -25.47 2.77 35.29
C ASN A 852 -26.92 3.05 35.72
N SER A 853 -27.17 3.56 36.92
CA SER A 853 -28.48 3.99 37.41
C SER A 853 -28.78 5.49 37.23
N ARG A 854 -27.79 6.29 36.81
CA ARG A 854 -27.86 7.76 36.68
C ARG A 854 -27.90 8.18 35.21
N GLU A 855 -28.49 9.35 34.94
CA GLU A 855 -28.70 9.85 33.58
C GLU A 855 -27.37 10.35 32.97
N PRO A 856 -26.91 9.75 31.85
CA PRO A 856 -25.69 10.19 31.16
C PRO A 856 -25.81 11.65 30.70
N GLY A 857 -24.74 12.42 30.86
CA GLY A 857 -24.72 13.85 30.49
C GLY A 857 -25.41 14.80 31.48
N SER A 858 -25.99 14.30 32.58
CA SER A 858 -26.48 15.18 33.65
C SER A 858 -25.33 15.83 34.43
N ILE A 859 -25.53 17.07 34.88
CA ILE A 859 -24.53 17.82 35.67
C ILE A 859 -24.17 17.01 36.92
N LEU A 860 -22.88 16.76 37.12
CA LEU A 860 -22.32 15.96 38.22
C LEU A 860 -22.94 14.56 38.38
N CYS A 861 -23.57 14.01 37.33
CA CYS A 861 -24.31 12.74 37.37
C CYS A 861 -25.42 12.70 38.44
N GLY A 862 -25.96 13.86 38.81
CA GLY A 862 -26.85 13.97 39.95
C GLY A 862 -28.29 13.50 39.69
N LYS A 863 -28.72 13.43 38.42
CA LYS A 863 -30.07 13.02 38.00
C LYS A 863 -30.17 11.52 37.75
N CYS A 864 -31.28 10.91 38.15
CA CYS A 864 -31.59 9.50 37.88
C CYS A 864 -32.11 9.29 36.46
N LYS A 865 -31.87 8.10 35.87
CA LYS A 865 -32.47 7.75 34.57
C LYS A 865 -34.00 7.80 34.65
N PRO A 866 -34.70 8.09 33.53
CA PRO A 866 -36.15 8.13 33.48
C PRO A 866 -36.78 6.85 34.08
N GLY A 867 -37.75 7.02 34.98
CA GLY A 867 -38.44 5.92 35.68
C GLY A 867 -37.72 5.36 36.92
N LEU A 868 -36.50 5.82 37.23
CA LEU A 868 -35.81 5.55 38.48
C LEU A 868 -35.92 6.76 39.43
N SER A 869 -35.77 6.51 40.72
CA SER A 869 -35.88 7.50 41.80
C SER A 869 -34.72 7.34 42.79
N VAL A 870 -34.38 8.40 43.50
CA VAL A 870 -33.46 8.32 44.63
C VAL A 870 -34.11 7.54 45.78
N VAL A 871 -33.37 6.59 46.33
CA VAL A 871 -33.80 5.73 47.45
C VAL A 871 -33.03 6.03 48.74
N PHE A 872 -33.64 5.67 49.86
CA PHE A 872 -32.97 5.63 51.16
C PHE A 872 -32.20 4.32 51.30
N GLY A 873 -31.06 4.33 51.99
CA GLY A 873 -30.19 3.17 52.15
C GLY A 873 -29.08 3.00 51.11
N HIS A 874 -29.29 3.44 49.86
CA HIS A 874 -28.35 3.23 48.73
C HIS A 874 -27.98 4.52 47.98
N SER A 875 -26.86 4.54 47.24
CA SER A 875 -26.41 5.68 46.39
C SER A 875 -26.96 5.63 44.95
N ASN A 876 -27.18 4.43 44.43
CA ASN A 876 -27.78 4.20 43.10
C ASN A 876 -29.29 4.50 43.08
N CYS A 877 -29.80 4.84 41.89
CA CYS A 877 -31.22 5.02 41.67
C CYS A 877 -31.93 3.68 41.40
N HIS A 878 -33.12 3.51 41.96
CA HIS A 878 -33.95 2.31 41.78
C HIS A 878 -35.37 2.68 41.39
N LYS A 879 -36.11 1.71 40.82
CA LYS A 879 -37.51 1.91 40.45
C LYS A 879 -38.39 1.93 41.70
N CYS A 880 -39.16 3.00 41.88
CA CYS A 880 -40.06 3.17 43.03
C CYS A 880 -41.52 3.35 42.60
N ARG A 881 -42.45 2.90 43.45
CA ARG A 881 -43.89 3.17 43.29
C ARG A 881 -44.21 4.59 43.74
N LYS A 882 -45.21 5.22 43.10
CA LYS A 882 -45.65 6.60 43.39
C LYS A 882 -46.09 6.81 44.84
N TYR A 883 -46.78 5.83 45.44
CA TYR A 883 -47.31 5.90 46.81
C TYR A 883 -46.52 5.07 47.83
N GLY A 884 -45.21 4.85 47.61
CA GLY A 884 -44.36 4.06 48.53
C GLY A 884 -44.38 4.58 49.98
N PHE A 885 -44.52 5.89 50.15
CA PHE A 885 -44.56 6.57 51.44
C PHE A 885 -45.71 6.09 52.34
N LEU A 886 -46.83 5.62 51.78
CA LEU A 886 -47.97 5.11 52.57
C LEU A 886 -47.60 3.86 53.37
N ALA A 887 -46.70 3.01 52.85
CA ALA A 887 -46.18 1.86 53.58
C ALA A 887 -44.97 2.23 54.44
N VAL A 888 -44.13 3.15 53.95
CA VAL A 888 -42.85 3.49 54.56
C VAL A 888 -43.03 4.37 55.82
N ILE A 889 -43.93 5.36 55.80
CA ILE A 889 -44.14 6.27 56.95
C ILE A 889 -44.62 5.52 58.21
N PRO A 890 -45.64 4.64 58.17
CA PRO A 890 -46.07 3.90 59.35
C PRO A 890 -44.98 3.00 59.93
N VAL A 891 -44.21 2.32 59.08
CA VAL A 891 -43.09 1.48 59.51
C VAL A 891 -42.05 2.33 60.23
N TYR A 892 -41.64 3.47 59.68
CA TYR A 892 -40.69 4.38 60.33
C TYR A 892 -41.22 4.94 61.64
N LEU A 893 -42.50 5.28 61.72
CA LEU A 893 -43.10 5.75 62.98
C LEU A 893 -43.06 4.67 64.06
N VAL A 894 -43.36 3.41 63.70
CA VAL A 894 -43.26 2.26 64.62
C VAL A 894 -41.82 2.04 65.05
N GLU A 895 -40.86 2.08 64.12
CA GLU A 895 -39.43 1.93 64.42
C GLU A 895 -38.92 3.03 65.36
N ILE A 896 -39.25 4.30 65.09
CA ILE A 896 -38.89 5.44 65.96
C ILE A 896 -39.49 5.23 67.36
N LEU A 897 -40.76 4.82 67.45
CA LEU A 897 -41.42 4.57 68.73
C LEU A 897 -40.77 3.40 69.50
N ILE A 898 -40.42 2.30 68.83
CA ILE A 898 -39.71 1.17 69.45
C ILE A 898 -38.33 1.62 69.93
N PHE A 899 -37.58 2.32 69.08
CA PHE A 899 -36.24 2.82 69.39
C PHE A 899 -36.25 3.74 70.62
N VAL A 900 -37.15 4.71 70.65
CA VAL A 900 -37.31 5.63 71.77
C VAL A 900 -37.74 4.88 73.05
N LYS A 901 -38.64 3.90 72.94
CA LYS A 901 -39.06 3.07 74.08
C LYS A 901 -37.89 2.27 74.66
N VAL A 902 -37.11 1.61 73.81
CA VAL A 902 -35.94 0.84 74.22
C VAL A 902 -34.89 1.76 74.87
N ALA A 903 -34.61 2.91 74.28
CA ALA A 903 -33.68 3.89 74.86
C ALA A 903 -34.11 4.37 76.26
N MET A 904 -35.42 4.57 76.48
CA MET A 904 -35.96 4.91 77.80
C MET A 904 -35.92 3.75 78.81
N LEU A 905 -36.06 2.50 78.36
CA LEU A 905 -36.03 1.32 79.23
C LEU A 905 -34.61 0.94 79.67
N LEU A 906 -33.62 1.12 78.79
CA LEU A 906 -32.24 0.70 79.07
C LEU A 906 -31.54 1.59 80.12
N ASP A 907 -32.04 2.81 80.39
CA ASP A 907 -31.44 3.80 81.31
C ASP A 907 -29.92 3.95 81.09
N VAL A 908 -29.49 3.87 79.83
CA VAL A 908 -28.09 4.03 79.46
C VAL A 908 -27.82 5.51 79.21
N ASP A 909 -26.99 6.08 80.06
CA ASP A 909 -26.43 7.40 79.86
C ASP A 909 -25.17 7.27 78.99
N TRP A 910 -25.38 7.33 77.66
CA TRP A 910 -24.31 7.26 76.64
C TRP A 910 -23.31 8.42 76.76
N PHE A 911 -23.59 9.41 77.59
CA PHE A 911 -22.76 10.58 77.81
C PHE A 911 -22.01 10.56 79.16
N SER A 912 -22.31 9.60 80.04
CA SER A 912 -21.56 9.41 81.30
C SER A 912 -20.31 8.53 81.08
N GLY A 913 -19.13 9.17 81.05
CA GLY A 913 -17.83 8.48 80.95
C GLY A 913 -17.51 7.93 79.55
N PHE A 914 -16.96 6.70 79.49
CA PHE A 914 -16.37 6.05 78.30
C PHE A 914 -17.25 6.00 77.03
N LEU A 915 -18.58 5.99 77.16
CA LEU A 915 -19.49 5.84 76.01
C LEU A 915 -19.47 7.07 75.06
N ASN A 916 -19.02 8.23 75.55
CA ASN A 916 -18.95 9.46 74.77
C ASN A 916 -17.86 9.41 73.68
N GLY A 917 -16.64 8.99 74.04
CA GLY A 917 -15.55 8.77 73.10
C GLY A 917 -15.85 7.64 72.11
N PHE A 918 -16.54 6.58 72.55
CA PHE A 918 -17.02 5.50 71.69
C PHE A 918 -17.96 6.02 70.60
N LEU A 919 -18.97 6.81 70.99
CA LEU A 919 -19.96 7.35 70.05
C LEU A 919 -19.32 8.33 69.06
N TYR A 920 -18.47 9.24 69.55
CA TYR A 920 -17.75 10.19 68.70
C TYR A 920 -16.93 9.46 67.63
N SER A 921 -16.19 8.42 68.02
CA SER A 921 -15.32 7.67 67.10
C SER A 921 -16.07 7.15 65.89
N TYR A 922 -17.21 6.48 66.07
CA TYR A 922 -18.01 5.98 64.95
C TYR A 922 -18.73 7.08 64.16
N GLN A 923 -19.04 8.22 64.80
CA GLN A 923 -19.73 9.32 64.13
C GLN A 923 -18.83 10.14 63.19
N VAL A 924 -17.51 10.10 63.36
CA VAL A 924 -16.54 10.80 62.49
C VAL A 924 -15.67 9.89 61.62
N MET A 925 -15.70 8.58 61.85
CA MET A 925 -14.82 7.60 61.19
C MET A 925 -14.92 7.65 59.65
N TRP A 926 -16.13 7.78 59.11
CA TRP A 926 -16.37 7.80 57.66
C TRP A 926 -15.76 9.04 56.98
N GLN A 927 -15.72 10.16 57.69
CA GLN A 927 -15.19 11.44 57.21
C GLN A 927 -13.66 11.42 57.19
N ILE A 928 -13.04 10.66 58.09
CA ILE A 928 -11.58 10.61 58.29
C ILE A 928 -10.90 9.66 57.29
N VAL A 929 -11.45 8.45 57.10
CA VAL A 929 -10.77 7.36 56.39
C VAL A 929 -10.71 7.53 54.86
N GLY A 930 -11.47 8.48 54.32
CA GLY A 930 -11.30 8.99 52.97
C GLY A 930 -12.29 8.50 51.92
N GLU A 931 -12.15 9.04 50.71
CA GLU A 931 -13.18 8.95 49.68
C GLU A 931 -13.02 7.71 48.80
N ARG A 932 -11.78 7.24 48.64
CA ARG A 932 -11.48 5.98 47.93
C ARG A 932 -11.69 4.74 48.81
N PHE A 933 -11.67 4.90 50.14
CA PHE A 933 -11.79 3.79 51.08
C PHE A 933 -13.24 3.43 51.41
N VAL A 934 -13.58 2.14 51.33
CA VAL A 934 -14.90 1.62 51.72
C VAL A 934 -14.73 0.53 52.77
N PHE A 935 -15.49 0.62 53.87
CA PHE A 935 -15.63 -0.47 54.82
C PHE A 935 -16.37 -1.63 54.16
N ARG A 936 -15.66 -2.71 53.80
CA ARG A 936 -16.23 -3.88 53.12
C ARG A 936 -17.04 -4.80 54.05
N ASP A 937 -16.86 -4.63 55.36
CA ASP A 937 -17.52 -5.40 56.40
C ASP A 937 -18.96 -4.92 56.65
N HIS A 938 -19.92 -5.82 56.55
CA HIS A 938 -21.36 -5.51 56.69
C HIS A 938 -21.74 -5.08 58.11
N PHE A 939 -21.08 -5.62 59.14
CA PHE A 939 -21.36 -5.31 60.54
C PHE A 939 -20.86 -3.89 60.89
N MET A 940 -19.63 -3.55 60.49
CA MET A 940 -19.10 -2.19 60.67
C MET A 940 -19.86 -1.15 59.86
N PHE A 941 -20.23 -1.50 58.62
CA PHE A 941 -21.09 -0.64 57.81
C PHE A 941 -22.44 -0.39 58.50
N PHE A 942 -23.10 -1.43 59.02
CA PHE A 942 -24.35 -1.27 59.78
C PHE A 942 -24.16 -0.42 61.05
N LEU A 943 -23.14 -0.70 61.85
CA LEU A 943 -22.88 -0.02 63.12
C LEU A 943 -22.60 1.48 62.94
N ILE A 944 -21.71 1.84 62.00
CA ILE A 944 -21.39 3.25 61.69
C ILE A 944 -22.65 3.99 61.23
N ASN A 945 -23.45 3.37 60.36
CA ASN A 945 -24.67 3.98 59.85
C ASN A 945 -25.72 4.17 60.96
N PHE A 946 -25.93 3.15 61.80
CA PHE A 946 -26.84 3.20 62.95
C PHE A 946 -26.49 4.33 63.94
N LEU A 947 -25.22 4.44 64.33
CA LEU A 947 -24.76 5.47 65.29
C LEU A 947 -24.75 6.90 64.71
N ASN A 948 -24.77 7.04 63.38
CA ASN A 948 -24.92 8.32 62.68
C ASN A 948 -26.39 8.68 62.38
N SER A 949 -27.36 7.90 62.89
CA SER A 949 -28.79 8.05 62.56
C SER A 949 -29.06 8.00 61.05
N ARG A 950 -28.24 7.24 60.31
CA ARG A 950 -28.43 6.98 58.88
C ARG A 950 -28.86 5.51 58.75
N LEU A 951 -30.13 5.23 58.45
CA LEU A 951 -30.53 3.84 58.19
C LEU A 951 -30.00 3.41 56.80
N ARG A 952 -28.82 2.77 56.79
CA ARG A 952 -28.34 1.96 55.68
C ARG A 952 -28.26 0.51 56.16
N ILE A 953 -29.40 -0.14 56.20
CA ILE A 953 -29.46 -1.61 56.18
C ILE A 953 -29.07 -1.99 54.74
N GLY A 954 -28.41 -3.11 54.46
CA GLY A 954 -27.96 -3.49 53.10
C GLY A 954 -29.05 -3.64 52.02
N THR A 955 -30.25 -3.11 52.27
CA THR A 955 -31.45 -3.06 51.43
C THR A 955 -31.84 -1.59 51.18
N TYR A 956 -32.62 -1.34 50.12
CA TYR A 956 -33.06 0.02 49.76
C TYR A 956 -34.55 0.24 50.04
N PHE A 957 -34.92 1.46 50.44
CA PHE A 957 -36.31 1.84 50.69
C PHE A 957 -36.78 2.89 49.69
N CYS A 958 -37.91 2.58 49.03
CA CYS A 958 -38.56 3.44 48.05
C CYS A 958 -39.67 4.28 48.69
N PHE A 959 -39.44 5.58 48.82
CA PHE A 959 -40.43 6.51 49.38
C PHE A 959 -41.42 7.01 48.31
N SER A 960 -40.94 7.48 47.16
CA SER A 960 -41.78 7.91 46.04
C SER A 960 -41.01 7.81 44.73
N SER A 961 -41.74 7.80 43.60
CA SER A 961 -41.16 8.10 42.29
C SER A 961 -40.73 9.57 42.20
N ASN A 962 -39.70 9.87 41.41
CA ASN A 962 -39.21 11.22 41.09
C ASN A 962 -38.60 12.00 42.26
N LEU A 963 -37.97 11.32 43.22
CA LEU A 963 -37.18 11.97 44.26
C LEU A 963 -35.76 12.23 43.76
N ASP A 964 -35.21 13.38 44.14
CA ASP A 964 -33.80 13.72 43.95
C ASP A 964 -33.01 13.63 45.27
N TYR A 965 -31.72 13.97 45.20
CA TYR A 965 -30.86 13.89 46.37
C TYR A 965 -31.13 15.01 47.39
N ALA A 966 -31.67 16.15 46.96
CA ALA A 966 -32.08 17.23 47.86
C ALA A 966 -33.24 16.77 48.76
N ASP A 967 -34.22 16.04 48.18
CA ASP A 967 -35.32 15.44 48.94
C ASP A 967 -34.79 14.48 50.00
N LYS A 968 -33.82 13.63 49.65
CA LYS A 968 -33.19 12.68 50.58
C LYS A 968 -32.51 13.36 51.77
N LEU A 969 -31.80 14.47 51.54
CA LEU A 969 -31.19 15.26 52.62
C LEU A 969 -32.25 15.88 53.53
N PHE A 970 -33.31 16.45 52.93
CA PHE A 970 -34.42 17.05 53.68
C PHE A 970 -35.19 16.04 54.53
N PHE A 971 -35.45 14.84 54.01
CA PHE A 971 -36.09 13.76 54.77
C PHE A 971 -35.20 13.26 55.92
N THR A 972 -33.88 13.23 55.74
CA THR A 972 -32.93 12.87 56.82
C THR A 972 -33.00 13.88 57.97
N LEU A 973 -33.10 15.18 57.66
CA LEU A 973 -33.33 16.24 58.64
C LEU A 973 -34.68 16.04 59.35
N THR A 974 -35.76 15.84 58.58
CA THR A 974 -37.12 15.65 59.11
C THR A 974 -37.23 14.45 60.05
N ILE A 975 -36.66 13.29 59.69
CA ILE A 975 -36.67 12.07 60.52
C ILE A 975 -35.96 12.31 61.86
N SER A 976 -34.82 12.99 61.82
CA SER A 976 -34.04 13.30 63.03
C SER A 976 -34.82 14.23 63.97
N VAL A 977 -35.46 15.26 63.42
CA VAL A 977 -36.31 16.19 64.19
C VAL A 977 -37.54 15.50 64.75
N LEU A 978 -38.21 14.66 63.95
CA LEU A 978 -39.35 13.86 64.40
C LEU A 978 -38.99 12.95 65.57
N THR A 979 -37.82 12.31 65.53
CA THR A 979 -37.31 11.46 66.62
C THR A 979 -37.14 12.27 67.92
N LEU A 980 -36.63 13.51 67.83
CA LEU A 980 -36.51 14.43 68.98
C LEU A 980 -37.87 14.85 69.54
N LEU A 981 -38.86 15.09 68.69
CA LEU A 981 -40.21 15.43 69.13
C LEU A 981 -40.88 14.25 69.83
N VAL A 982 -40.73 13.03 69.30
CA VAL A 982 -41.31 11.80 69.86
C VAL A 982 -40.72 11.49 71.24
N VAL A 983 -39.39 11.61 71.43
CA VAL A 983 -38.78 11.38 72.76
C VAL A 983 -39.25 12.41 73.80
N VAL A 984 -39.37 13.69 73.43
CA VAL A 984 -39.89 14.73 74.33
C VAL A 984 -41.36 14.48 74.67
N PHE A 985 -42.17 14.06 73.69
CA PHE A 985 -43.58 13.74 73.88
C PHE A 985 -43.76 12.52 74.81
N LEU A 986 -43.05 11.41 74.54
CA LEU A 986 -43.10 10.22 75.38
C LEU A 986 -42.59 10.49 76.80
N ALA A 987 -41.55 11.31 76.96
CA ALA A 987 -41.05 11.69 78.28
C ALA A 987 -42.08 12.49 79.09
N LYS A 988 -42.83 13.39 78.44
CA LYS A 988 -43.96 14.11 79.06
C LYS A 988 -45.10 13.16 79.45
N LEU A 989 -45.41 12.16 78.62
CA LEU A 989 -46.44 11.16 78.93
C LEU A 989 -46.04 10.27 80.12
N VAL A 990 -44.79 9.82 80.18
CA VAL A 990 -44.26 9.04 81.32
C VAL A 990 -44.35 9.84 82.61
N GLY A 991 -44.00 11.13 82.57
CA GLY A 991 -44.13 12.02 83.73
C GLY A 991 -45.58 12.31 84.15
N LYS A 992 -46.52 12.37 83.20
CA LYS A 992 -47.95 12.64 83.46
C LYS A 992 -48.70 11.42 83.99
N TYR A 993 -48.30 10.20 83.59
CA TYR A 993 -48.99 8.95 83.94
C TYR A 993 -48.05 7.94 84.62
N PRO A 994 -47.73 8.09 85.92
CA PRO A 994 -46.74 7.26 86.61
C PRO A 994 -47.17 5.80 86.83
N ASN A 995 -48.48 5.52 86.84
CA ASN A 995 -49.03 4.17 87.05
C ASN A 995 -49.07 3.29 85.79
N TRP A 996 -48.73 3.83 84.61
CA TRP A 996 -48.67 3.07 83.36
C TRP A 996 -47.52 2.05 83.40
N CYS A 997 -47.76 0.83 82.88
CA CYS A 997 -46.78 -0.27 82.87
C CYS A 997 -45.41 0.15 82.29
N PHE A 998 -45.42 0.97 81.23
CA PHE A 998 -44.19 1.51 80.65
C PHE A 998 -43.53 2.54 81.58
N SER A 999 -44.29 3.49 82.16
CA SER A 999 -43.78 4.47 83.12
C SER A 999 -43.15 3.83 84.36
N ARG A 1000 -43.73 2.75 84.89
CA ARG A 1000 -43.18 2.01 86.05
C ARG A 1000 -41.80 1.40 85.78
N ARG A 1001 -41.48 1.08 84.53
CA ARG A 1001 -40.20 0.49 84.12
C ARG A 1001 -39.15 1.53 83.75
N VAL A 1002 -39.56 2.76 83.44
CA VAL A 1002 -38.65 3.86 83.04
C VAL A 1002 -38.13 4.57 84.29
N ARG A 1003 -36.83 4.43 84.57
CA ARG A 1003 -36.17 5.02 85.74
C ARG A 1003 -35.69 6.47 85.52
N GLY A 1004 -35.47 6.88 84.27
CA GLY A 1004 -34.86 8.18 83.95
C GLY A 1004 -35.20 8.70 82.55
N PRO A 1005 -36.36 9.36 82.32
CA PRO A 1005 -36.75 9.83 80.99
C PRO A 1005 -35.82 10.93 80.43
N PHE A 1006 -35.22 11.75 81.29
CA PHE A 1006 -34.31 12.83 80.87
C PHE A 1006 -32.97 12.31 80.29
N ARG A 1007 -32.49 11.14 80.74
CA ARG A 1007 -31.26 10.52 80.21
C ARG A 1007 -31.46 10.05 78.77
N ALA A 1008 -32.62 9.47 78.46
CA ALA A 1008 -32.97 9.06 77.10
C ALA A 1008 -33.08 10.26 76.15
N ILE A 1009 -33.61 11.40 76.62
CA ILE A 1009 -33.63 12.65 75.84
C ILE A 1009 -32.19 13.09 75.50
N CYS A 1010 -31.27 13.12 76.46
CA CYS A 1010 -29.87 13.47 76.21
C CYS A 1010 -29.20 12.54 75.17
N THR A 1011 -29.36 11.24 75.34
CA THR A 1011 -28.78 10.23 74.44
C THR A 1011 -29.30 10.39 73.01
N ILE A 1012 -30.61 10.50 72.82
CA ILE A 1012 -31.24 10.64 71.50
C ILE A 1012 -30.87 11.98 70.86
N LEU A 1013 -30.78 13.06 71.65
CA LEU A 1013 -30.36 14.37 71.17
C LEU A 1013 -28.96 14.32 70.52
N VAL A 1014 -27.99 13.69 71.18
CA VAL A 1014 -26.61 13.60 70.66
C VAL A 1014 -26.51 12.69 69.43
N LEU A 1015 -27.30 11.61 69.38
CA LEU A 1015 -27.39 10.72 68.21
C LEU A 1015 -27.93 11.49 66.99
N CYS A 1016 -29.05 12.19 67.16
CA CYS A 1016 -29.67 12.96 66.08
C CYS A 1016 -28.86 14.21 65.67
N TYR A 1017 -28.05 14.78 66.57
CA TYR A 1017 -27.25 15.99 66.28
C TYR A 1017 -26.36 15.83 65.04
N THR A 1018 -25.73 14.67 64.87
CA THR A 1018 -24.86 14.38 63.72
C THR A 1018 -25.63 14.33 62.40
N GLY A 1019 -26.80 13.68 62.42
CA GLY A 1019 -27.70 13.60 61.26
C GLY A 1019 -28.22 14.97 60.83
N ILE A 1020 -28.66 15.78 61.80
CA ILE A 1020 -29.14 17.15 61.57
C ILE A 1020 -28.03 18.02 60.98
N THR A 1021 -26.85 18.03 61.62
CA THR A 1021 -25.70 18.85 61.19
C THR A 1021 -25.26 18.49 59.78
N SER A 1022 -25.12 17.18 59.48
CA SER A 1022 -24.72 16.74 58.15
C SER A 1022 -25.76 17.04 57.06
N ALA A 1023 -27.06 16.96 57.37
CA ALA A 1023 -28.12 17.27 56.41
C ALA A 1023 -28.18 18.78 56.11
N CYS A 1024 -28.03 19.63 57.14
CA CYS A 1024 -27.98 21.08 56.98
C CYS A 1024 -26.78 21.53 56.13
N LEU A 1025 -25.56 21.05 56.45
CA LEU A 1025 -24.37 21.38 55.66
C LEU A 1025 -24.46 20.85 54.22
N GLY A 1026 -25.03 19.66 54.03
CA GLY A 1026 -25.25 19.08 52.70
C GLY A 1026 -26.23 19.87 51.83
N LEU A 1027 -27.33 20.38 52.41
CA LEU A 1027 -28.31 21.25 51.72
C LEU A 1027 -27.74 22.65 51.41
N LEU A 1028 -26.64 23.05 52.04
CA LEU A 1028 -26.02 24.37 51.87
C LEU A 1028 -24.68 24.29 51.13
N ASN A 1029 -24.54 23.35 50.17
CA ASN A 1029 -23.31 23.13 49.40
C ASN A 1029 -23.47 23.49 47.89
N PRO A 1030 -23.19 24.75 47.49
CA PRO A 1030 -23.36 25.20 46.10
C PRO A 1030 -22.16 24.86 45.19
N VAL A 1031 -22.44 24.71 43.89
CA VAL A 1031 -21.45 24.59 42.80
C VAL A 1031 -21.82 25.55 41.68
N VAL A 1032 -20.84 26.22 41.09
CA VAL A 1032 -21.04 27.20 40.02
C VAL A 1032 -20.55 26.63 38.69
N PHE A 1033 -21.44 26.60 37.68
CA PHE A 1033 -21.11 26.27 36.28
C PHE A 1033 -21.62 27.40 35.38
N GLY A 1034 -20.73 28.28 34.93
CA GLY A 1034 -21.11 29.46 34.13
C GLY A 1034 -22.06 30.37 34.90
N HIS A 1035 -23.32 30.48 34.43
CA HIS A 1035 -24.37 31.26 35.10
C HIS A 1035 -25.27 30.41 36.03
N ASN A 1036 -25.13 29.09 36.00
CA ASN A 1036 -25.97 28.17 36.77
C ASN A 1036 -25.31 27.82 38.11
N ILE A 1037 -26.04 28.01 39.21
CA ILE A 1037 -25.63 27.58 40.56
C ILE A 1037 -26.49 26.40 40.95
N VAL A 1038 -25.88 25.23 41.16
CA VAL A 1038 -26.58 23.98 41.46
C VAL A 1038 -26.10 23.38 42.79
N LEU A 1039 -26.95 22.56 43.41
CA LEU A 1039 -26.59 21.81 44.62
C LEU A 1039 -25.59 20.69 44.28
N PHE A 1040 -24.41 20.64 44.93
CA PHE A 1040 -23.34 19.67 44.64
C PHE A 1040 -23.81 18.22 44.56
N SER A 1041 -24.63 17.78 45.52
CA SER A 1041 -25.07 16.39 45.64
C SER A 1041 -26.23 16.00 44.73
N SER A 1042 -26.88 16.96 44.07
CA SER A 1042 -28.05 16.72 43.21
C SER A 1042 -27.80 17.10 41.75
N GLY A 1043 -26.92 18.07 41.48
CA GLY A 1043 -26.49 18.50 40.14
C GLY A 1043 -27.57 19.15 39.27
N SER A 1044 -28.82 18.69 39.36
CA SER A 1044 -30.00 19.17 38.64
C SER A 1044 -30.90 20.11 39.45
N THR A 1045 -30.66 20.22 40.75
CA THR A 1045 -31.43 21.13 41.62
C THR A 1045 -30.72 22.47 41.68
N GLU A 1046 -31.37 23.51 41.17
CA GLU A 1046 -30.88 24.88 41.25
C GLU A 1046 -30.83 25.37 42.71
N PHE A 1047 -29.76 26.09 43.04
CA PHE A 1047 -29.49 26.52 44.39
C PHE A 1047 -30.41 27.68 44.79
N PHE A 1048 -31.10 27.54 45.93
CA PHE A 1048 -32.12 28.49 46.44
C PHE A 1048 -33.27 28.82 45.47
N GLN A 1049 -33.56 27.94 44.50
CA GLN A 1049 -34.74 28.05 43.64
C GLN A 1049 -35.70 26.87 43.81
N GLY A 1050 -36.97 27.08 43.49
CA GLY A 1050 -38.03 26.08 43.62
C GLY A 1050 -38.10 25.44 45.02
N LYS A 1051 -38.14 24.11 45.08
CA LYS A 1051 -38.19 23.37 46.35
C LYS A 1051 -36.97 23.57 47.26
N HIS A 1052 -35.80 23.86 46.67
CA HIS A 1052 -34.58 24.07 47.44
C HIS A 1052 -34.62 25.37 48.25
N ALA A 1053 -35.36 26.39 47.80
CA ALA A 1053 -35.54 27.62 48.57
C ALA A 1053 -36.14 27.31 49.96
N ILE A 1054 -37.11 26.41 50.02
CA ILE A 1054 -37.75 25.96 51.26
C ILE A 1054 -36.78 25.11 52.09
N TYR A 1055 -36.14 24.10 51.49
CA TYR A 1055 -35.23 23.20 52.20
C TYR A 1055 -34.00 23.93 52.76
N GLY A 1056 -33.40 24.81 51.96
CA GLY A 1056 -32.25 25.64 52.34
C GLY A 1056 -32.60 26.62 53.46
N SER A 1057 -33.76 27.26 53.40
CA SER A 1057 -34.21 28.17 54.47
C SER A 1057 -34.42 27.43 55.80
N ILE A 1058 -35.04 26.25 55.77
CA ILE A 1058 -35.19 25.40 56.97
C ILE A 1058 -33.82 24.97 57.49
N ALA A 1059 -32.89 24.58 56.61
CA ALA A 1059 -31.53 24.21 57.01
C ALA A 1059 -30.79 25.38 57.70
N ILE A 1060 -30.90 26.61 57.19
CA ILE A 1060 -30.35 27.82 57.81
C ILE A 1060 -30.95 28.05 59.21
N LEU A 1061 -32.27 27.91 59.35
CA LEU A 1061 -32.94 28.05 60.65
C LEU A 1061 -32.40 27.03 61.66
N PHE A 1062 -32.24 25.76 61.28
CA PHE A 1062 -31.65 24.75 62.16
C PHE A 1062 -30.18 25.04 62.49
N MET A 1063 -29.39 25.55 61.54
CA MET A 1063 -28.01 25.95 61.79
C MET A 1063 -27.93 27.06 62.84
N PHE A 1064 -28.76 28.09 62.69
CA PHE A 1064 -28.75 29.27 63.55
C PHE A 1064 -29.39 29.06 64.92
N PHE A 1065 -30.44 28.24 65.03
CA PHE A 1065 -31.19 28.06 66.29
C PHE A 1065 -30.85 26.79 67.07
N PHE A 1066 -30.24 25.77 66.43
CA PHE A 1066 -29.97 24.49 67.07
C PHE A 1066 -28.52 24.03 66.94
N VAL A 1067 -27.98 23.88 65.72
CA VAL A 1067 -26.66 23.25 65.50
C VAL A 1067 -25.53 24.05 66.13
N ILE A 1068 -25.50 25.38 65.92
CA ILE A 1068 -24.46 26.26 66.46
C ILE A 1068 -24.75 26.64 67.93
N PRO A 1069 -25.98 27.06 68.32
CA PRO A 1069 -26.22 27.50 69.69
C PRO A 1069 -26.13 26.38 70.73
N PHE A 1070 -26.54 25.15 70.41
CA PHE A 1070 -26.60 24.07 71.40
C PHE A 1070 -25.22 23.73 72.02
N PRO A 1071 -24.15 23.50 71.23
CA PRO A 1071 -22.80 23.35 71.78
C PRO A 1071 -22.29 24.63 72.47
N LEU A 1072 -22.60 25.83 71.97
CA LEU A 1072 -22.17 27.08 72.59
C LEU A 1072 -22.78 27.28 73.98
N VAL A 1073 -24.06 26.94 74.16
CA VAL A 1073 -24.74 26.96 75.46
C VAL A 1073 -24.13 25.95 76.43
N LEU A 1074 -23.74 24.76 75.95
CA LEU A 1074 -23.03 23.76 76.77
C LEU A 1074 -21.63 24.23 77.17
N MET A 1075 -20.94 24.95 76.28
CA MET A 1075 -19.59 25.46 76.51
C MET A 1075 -19.58 26.63 77.51
N CYS A 1076 -20.50 27.59 77.38
CA CYS A 1076 -20.53 28.83 78.16
C CYS A 1076 -21.88 29.05 78.89
N ARG A 1077 -22.36 28.02 79.61
CA ARG A 1077 -23.67 28.05 80.31
C ARG A 1077 -23.92 29.30 81.18
N PRO A 1078 -23.00 29.77 82.03
CA PRO A 1078 -23.24 30.94 82.89
C PRO A 1078 -23.47 32.23 82.08
N PHE A 1079 -22.74 32.39 80.98
CA PHE A 1079 -22.86 33.53 80.08
C PHE A 1079 -24.21 33.53 79.34
N PHE A 1080 -24.57 32.41 78.71
CA PHE A 1080 -25.83 32.30 77.98
C PHE A 1080 -27.07 32.33 78.89
N THR A 1081 -26.98 31.79 80.11
CA THR A 1081 -28.07 31.88 81.10
C THR A 1081 -28.36 33.32 81.51
N ARG A 1082 -27.35 34.21 81.50
CA ARG A 1082 -27.52 35.66 81.71
C ARG A 1082 -28.05 36.35 80.45
N LEU A 1083 -27.45 36.07 79.30
CA LEU A 1083 -27.79 36.69 78.01
C LEU A 1083 -29.23 36.39 77.56
N LEU A 1084 -29.67 35.13 77.69
CA LEU A 1084 -30.98 34.68 77.21
C LEU A 1084 -32.08 34.80 78.26
N LYS A 1085 -31.78 35.22 79.50
CA LYS A 1085 -32.76 35.41 80.58
C LYS A 1085 -34.04 36.20 80.17
N PRO A 1086 -33.98 37.29 79.37
CA PRO A 1086 -35.18 38.03 78.98
C PRO A 1086 -36.04 37.31 77.92
N VAL A 1087 -35.47 36.42 77.10
CA VAL A 1087 -36.16 35.76 75.99
C VAL A 1087 -36.55 34.31 76.32
N PHE A 1088 -35.70 33.60 77.07
CA PHE A 1088 -35.88 32.18 77.36
C PHE A 1088 -35.17 31.74 78.66
N ASN A 1089 -35.92 31.22 79.63
CA ASN A 1089 -35.35 30.77 80.91
C ASN A 1089 -34.64 29.40 80.79
N LEU A 1090 -33.34 29.42 80.53
CA LEU A 1090 -32.47 28.24 80.45
C LEU A 1090 -32.43 27.39 81.72
N ASN A 1091 -32.79 27.93 82.89
CA ASN A 1091 -32.80 27.16 84.14
C ASN A 1091 -33.87 26.07 84.16
N ARG A 1092 -34.92 26.17 83.33
CA ARG A 1092 -35.96 25.12 83.19
C ARG A 1092 -35.38 23.80 82.66
N PHE A 1093 -34.26 23.85 81.95
CA PHE A 1093 -33.56 22.70 81.39
C PHE A 1093 -32.35 22.28 82.23
N LYS A 1094 -32.23 22.79 83.47
CA LYS A 1094 -31.17 22.41 84.40
C LYS A 1094 -30.97 20.89 84.54
N PRO A 1095 -32.02 20.05 84.65
CA PRO A 1095 -31.85 18.60 84.71
C PRO A 1095 -31.16 18.00 83.47
N LEU A 1096 -31.42 18.53 82.27
CA LEU A 1096 -30.81 18.07 81.01
C LEU A 1096 -29.31 18.40 80.99
N PHE A 1097 -28.97 19.65 81.34
CA PHE A 1097 -27.58 20.11 81.38
C PHE A 1097 -26.78 19.44 82.49
N ASP A 1098 -27.39 19.19 83.64
CA ASP A 1098 -26.72 18.55 84.77
C ASP A 1098 -26.39 17.09 84.43
N VAL A 1099 -27.26 16.36 83.69
CA VAL A 1099 -26.94 15.03 83.15
C VAL A 1099 -25.72 15.10 82.23
N LEU A 1100 -25.74 15.99 81.23
CA LEU A 1100 -24.64 16.15 80.27
C LEU A 1100 -23.32 16.61 80.93
N GLN A 1101 -23.36 17.38 82.02
CA GLN A 1101 -22.15 17.95 82.65
C GLN A 1101 -21.66 17.15 83.88
N SER A 1102 -22.44 16.19 84.39
CA SER A 1102 -22.19 15.52 85.67
C SER A 1102 -20.88 14.75 85.78
N CYS A 1103 -20.37 14.21 84.66
CA CYS A 1103 -19.18 13.36 84.58
C CYS A 1103 -17.84 14.14 84.58
N PHE A 1104 -17.86 15.44 84.30
CA PHE A 1104 -16.66 16.28 84.21
C PHE A 1104 -16.31 16.94 85.55
N LYS A 1105 -15.02 17.24 85.78
CA LYS A 1105 -14.58 18.04 86.94
C LYS A 1105 -15.34 19.37 86.98
N ASP A 1106 -15.62 19.90 88.16
CA ASP A 1106 -16.44 21.13 88.29
C ASP A 1106 -15.83 22.32 87.53
N GLN A 1107 -14.49 22.41 87.46
CA GLN A 1107 -13.75 23.40 86.68
C GLN A 1107 -13.75 23.15 85.15
N HIS A 1108 -14.20 21.98 84.69
CA HIS A 1108 -14.20 21.57 83.27
C HIS A 1108 -15.60 21.16 82.77
N ARG A 1109 -16.68 21.65 83.40
CA ARG A 1109 -18.06 21.37 82.95
C ARG A 1109 -18.36 21.79 81.50
N SER A 1110 -17.63 22.78 80.98
CA SER A 1110 -17.70 23.23 79.57
C SER A 1110 -17.24 22.16 78.57
N PHE A 1111 -16.48 21.16 79.02
CA PHE A 1111 -15.97 20.07 78.18
C PHE A 1111 -17.08 19.16 77.64
N ALA A 1112 -18.30 19.24 78.18
CA ALA A 1112 -19.48 18.58 77.62
C ALA A 1112 -19.79 19.01 76.17
N ALA A 1113 -19.35 20.20 75.74
CA ALA A 1113 -19.51 20.64 74.34
C ALA A 1113 -18.42 20.09 73.39
N PHE A 1114 -17.30 19.57 73.93
CA PHE A 1114 -16.08 19.30 73.17
C PHE A 1114 -16.32 18.41 71.95
N TYR A 1115 -16.86 17.20 72.16
CA TYR A 1115 -17.10 16.25 71.07
C TYR A 1115 -18.14 16.73 70.04
N LEU A 1116 -19.08 17.60 70.43
CA LEU A 1116 -20.03 18.20 69.49
C LEU A 1116 -19.35 19.23 68.59
N VAL A 1117 -18.50 20.09 69.16
CA VAL A 1117 -17.70 21.07 68.41
C VAL A 1117 -16.71 20.37 67.48
N CYS A 1118 -15.95 19.38 67.98
CA CYS A 1118 -15.00 18.63 67.16
C CYS A 1118 -15.70 17.93 65.98
N ARG A 1119 -16.91 17.42 66.18
CA ARG A 1119 -17.70 16.79 65.12
C ARG A 1119 -18.14 17.79 64.05
N LEU A 1120 -18.58 18.98 64.47
CA LEU A 1120 -18.94 20.06 63.55
C LEU A 1120 -17.76 20.45 62.66
N VAL A 1121 -16.56 20.63 63.24
CA VAL A 1121 -15.33 20.97 62.51
C VAL A 1121 -14.98 19.90 61.47
N VAL A 1122 -15.00 18.61 61.85
CA VAL A 1122 -14.70 17.50 60.93
C VAL A 1122 -15.73 17.45 59.78
N LEU A 1123 -17.02 17.67 60.05
CA LEU A 1123 -18.05 17.70 59.02
C LEU A 1123 -17.91 18.88 58.06
N VAL A 1124 -17.57 20.07 58.55
CA VAL A 1124 -17.33 21.26 57.71
C VAL A 1124 -16.16 21.03 56.76
N ILE A 1125 -15.02 20.53 57.27
CA ILE A 1125 -13.85 20.17 56.47
C ILE A 1125 -14.23 19.10 55.44
N SER A 1126 -14.97 18.07 55.85
CA SER A 1126 -15.33 16.95 54.97
C SER A 1126 -16.27 17.33 53.82
N ILE A 1127 -17.15 18.32 54.01
CA ILE A 1127 -18.21 18.67 53.04
C ILE A 1127 -17.76 19.77 52.08
N TYR A 1128 -17.10 20.82 52.58
CA TYR A 1128 -16.79 22.01 51.79
C TYR A 1128 -15.40 22.00 51.16
N ILE A 1129 -14.46 21.23 51.70
CA ILE A 1129 -13.11 21.17 51.14
C ILE A 1129 -13.06 20.07 50.07
N PRO A 1130 -12.66 20.39 48.83
CA PRO A 1130 -12.57 19.42 47.75
C PRO A 1130 -11.52 18.35 48.05
N SER A 1131 -11.70 17.17 47.47
CA SER A 1131 -10.84 16.02 47.66
C SER A 1131 -9.43 16.31 47.15
N GLY A 1132 -8.44 16.13 48.02
CA GLY A 1132 -7.04 16.39 47.68
C GLY A 1132 -6.16 16.44 48.93
N PRO A 1133 -4.86 16.73 48.77
CA PRO A 1133 -3.90 16.75 49.86
C PRO A 1133 -4.29 17.72 50.98
N VAL A 1134 -4.84 18.88 50.63
CA VAL A 1134 -5.24 19.92 51.59
C VAL A 1134 -6.34 19.43 52.55
N LYS A 1135 -7.38 18.77 52.03
CA LYS A 1135 -8.46 18.19 52.85
C LYS A 1135 -7.90 17.14 53.82
N ARG A 1136 -6.98 16.30 53.35
CA ARG A 1136 -6.33 15.27 54.16
C ARG A 1136 -5.51 15.85 55.29
N SER A 1137 -4.61 16.79 54.97
CA SER A 1137 -3.80 17.48 55.97
C SER A 1137 -4.68 18.16 57.04
N LEU A 1138 -5.78 18.81 56.64
CA LEU A 1138 -6.68 19.47 57.58
C LEU A 1138 -7.41 18.50 58.52
N LEU A 1139 -7.85 17.35 58.02
CA LEU A 1139 -8.47 16.30 58.84
C LEU A 1139 -7.48 15.68 59.83
N GLU A 1140 -6.24 15.43 59.39
CA GLU A 1140 -5.15 14.93 60.25
C GLU A 1140 -4.82 15.90 61.38
N ILE A 1141 -4.55 17.16 61.03
CA ILE A 1141 -4.25 18.23 61.98
C ILE A 1141 -5.39 18.36 62.99
N THR A 1142 -6.64 18.30 62.52
CA THR A 1142 -7.81 18.34 63.40
C THR A 1142 -7.82 17.17 64.40
N CYS A 1143 -7.63 15.93 63.94
CA CYS A 1143 -7.62 14.75 64.82
C CYS A 1143 -6.50 14.81 65.86
N ILE A 1144 -5.28 15.21 65.45
CA ILE A 1144 -4.12 15.35 66.35
C ILE A 1144 -4.39 16.46 67.39
N THR A 1145 -4.96 17.59 66.97
CA THR A 1145 -5.30 18.71 67.86
C THR A 1145 -6.34 18.29 68.90
N VAL A 1146 -7.38 17.56 68.48
CA VAL A 1146 -8.42 17.02 69.38
C VAL A 1146 -7.81 16.06 70.41
N LEU A 1147 -6.94 15.14 69.99
CA LEU A 1147 -6.21 14.25 70.88
C LEU A 1147 -5.34 15.01 71.89
N PHE A 1148 -4.61 16.02 71.43
CA PHE A 1148 -3.71 16.84 72.25
C PHE A 1148 -4.50 17.60 73.33
N ILE A 1149 -5.56 18.32 72.95
CA ILE A 1149 -6.41 19.08 73.89
C ILE A 1149 -7.01 18.15 74.94
N PHE A 1150 -7.54 16.98 74.52
CA PHE A 1150 -8.14 16.03 75.45
C PHE A 1150 -7.12 15.47 76.45
N THR A 1151 -5.94 15.06 75.97
CA THR A 1151 -4.87 14.46 76.78
C THR A 1151 -4.26 15.46 77.76
N TYR A 1152 -4.21 16.75 77.40
CA TYR A 1152 -3.77 17.83 78.26
C TYR A 1152 -4.77 18.11 79.40
N VAL A 1153 -6.07 18.25 79.07
CA VAL A 1153 -7.10 18.67 80.04
C VAL A 1153 -7.51 17.56 81.01
N LYS A 1154 -7.56 16.29 80.57
CA LYS A 1154 -8.04 15.12 81.35
C LYS A 1154 -9.32 15.46 82.15
N PRO A 1155 -10.43 15.71 81.44
CA PRO A 1155 -11.58 16.47 81.94
C PRO A 1155 -12.48 15.67 82.91
N TYR A 1156 -12.43 14.34 82.91
CA TYR A 1156 -13.28 13.51 83.79
C TYR A 1156 -12.79 13.55 85.26
N LYS A 1157 -13.73 13.43 86.22
CA LYS A 1157 -13.46 13.50 87.66
C LYS A 1157 -12.46 12.43 88.13
N ARG A 1158 -11.56 12.80 89.05
CA ARG A 1158 -10.64 11.91 89.78
C ARG A 1158 -10.86 12.21 91.28
N SER A 1159 -11.18 11.21 92.11
CA SER A 1159 -11.53 11.46 93.52
C SER A 1159 -10.36 12.06 94.33
N LYS A 1160 -10.68 12.88 95.34
CA LYS A 1160 -9.77 13.68 96.19
C LYS A 1160 -9.07 12.83 97.27
N GLN A 1161 -7.92 13.35 97.73
CA GLN A 1161 -7.05 12.94 98.84
C GLN A 1161 -7.75 12.28 100.04
N GLY A 1162 -7.21 11.11 100.44
CA GLY A 1162 -7.42 10.47 101.75
C GLY A 1162 -7.95 9.03 101.69
N GLY A 1163 -7.09 8.05 101.42
CA GLY A 1163 -7.35 6.61 101.62
C GLY A 1163 -7.95 5.84 100.42
N GLU A 1164 -7.16 4.90 99.89
CA GLU A 1164 -7.44 3.86 98.87
C GLU A 1164 -8.23 4.21 97.58
N ALA A 1165 -7.55 4.01 96.44
CA ALA A 1165 -8.07 4.33 95.11
C ALA A 1165 -9.17 3.36 94.65
N ASP A 1166 -10.41 3.84 94.50
CA ASP A 1166 -11.45 3.13 93.75
C ASP A 1166 -11.14 3.21 92.22
N PRO A 1167 -10.86 2.08 91.54
CA PRO A 1167 -10.34 2.05 90.16
C PRO A 1167 -11.31 2.51 89.05
N LYS A 1168 -12.47 3.08 89.41
CA LYS A 1168 -13.63 3.26 88.52
C LYS A 1168 -13.55 4.41 87.51
N HIS A 1169 -12.91 5.55 87.83
CA HIS A 1169 -12.90 6.75 86.97
C HIS A 1169 -11.53 7.13 86.36
N ALA A 1170 -10.42 6.51 86.79
CA ALA A 1170 -9.11 6.69 86.13
C ALA A 1170 -9.08 6.09 84.71
N TRP A 1171 -9.95 5.12 84.45
CA TRP A 1171 -10.08 4.42 83.18
C TRP A 1171 -10.71 5.28 82.08
N GLU A 1172 -11.63 6.19 82.41
CA GLU A 1172 -12.38 7.00 81.42
C GLU A 1172 -11.47 7.94 80.62
N ASN A 1173 -10.61 8.71 81.30
CA ASN A 1173 -9.62 9.56 80.62
C ASN A 1173 -8.62 8.74 79.78
N LYS A 1174 -8.17 7.57 80.28
CA LYS A 1174 -7.21 6.71 79.56
C LYS A 1174 -7.84 6.10 78.30
N SER A 1175 -9.10 5.70 78.40
CA SER A 1175 -9.80 5.05 77.31
C SER A 1175 -10.15 6.01 76.18
N ASP A 1176 -10.64 7.22 76.48
CA ASP A 1176 -10.93 8.22 75.44
C ASP A 1176 -9.64 8.69 74.75
N THR A 1177 -8.50 8.76 75.46
CA THR A 1177 -7.19 8.98 74.84
C THR A 1177 -6.82 7.86 73.84
N ILE A 1178 -7.08 6.59 74.16
CA ILE A 1178 -6.83 5.46 73.23
C ILE A 1178 -7.73 5.56 72.00
N LEU A 1179 -9.01 5.88 72.17
CA LEU A 1179 -9.96 6.03 71.07
C LEU A 1179 -9.59 7.20 70.14
N LEU A 1180 -9.21 8.35 70.71
CA LEU A 1180 -8.76 9.50 69.94
C LEU A 1180 -7.42 9.23 69.22
N LEU A 1181 -6.49 8.53 69.86
CA LEU A 1181 -5.24 8.10 69.24
C LEU A 1181 -5.49 7.17 68.05
N ASN A 1182 -6.44 6.24 68.19
CA ASN A 1182 -6.86 5.36 67.10
C ASN A 1182 -7.39 6.16 65.90
N LEU A 1183 -8.23 7.17 66.13
CA LEU A 1183 -8.74 8.04 65.07
C LEU A 1183 -7.62 8.86 64.40
N SER A 1184 -6.69 9.41 65.17
CA SER A 1184 -5.53 10.15 64.61
C SER A 1184 -4.66 9.25 63.75
N LEU A 1185 -4.39 8.01 64.18
CA LEU A 1185 -3.62 7.05 63.40
C LEU A 1185 -4.38 6.60 62.13
N MET A 1186 -5.70 6.39 62.22
CA MET A 1186 -6.52 6.12 61.04
C MET A 1186 -6.48 7.27 60.02
N ALA A 1187 -6.48 8.53 60.47
CA ALA A 1187 -6.36 9.70 59.59
C ALA A 1187 -5.05 9.71 58.81
N VAL A 1188 -3.93 9.46 59.50
CA VAL A 1188 -2.58 9.43 58.90
C VAL A 1188 -2.43 8.27 57.91
N LEU A 1189 -2.89 7.07 58.30
CA LEU A 1189 -2.83 5.90 57.40
C LEU A 1189 -3.73 6.07 56.18
N ALA A 1190 -4.89 6.73 56.32
CA ALA A 1190 -5.79 7.02 55.22
C ALA A 1190 -5.13 7.94 54.17
N THR A 1191 -4.35 8.94 54.57
CA THR A 1191 -3.62 9.80 53.62
C THR A 1191 -2.59 9.03 52.81
N ALA A 1192 -1.92 8.04 53.41
CA ALA A 1192 -1.01 7.15 52.68
C ALA A 1192 -1.75 6.28 51.65
N THR A 1193 -3.00 5.86 51.91
CA THR A 1193 -3.78 5.10 50.92
C THR A 1193 -4.15 5.93 49.68
N GLU A 1194 -4.22 7.26 49.82
CA GLU A 1194 -4.55 8.18 48.72
C GLU A 1194 -3.32 8.74 47.98
N ASN A 1195 -2.09 8.46 48.43
CA ASN A 1195 -0.87 8.90 47.78
C ASN A 1195 -0.52 8.01 46.56
N ASP A 1196 -0.47 8.58 45.35
CA ASP A 1196 -0.25 7.86 44.11
C ASP A 1196 1.16 7.27 43.96
N ASN A 1197 2.14 7.71 44.77
CA ASN A 1197 3.52 7.20 44.76
C ASN A 1197 3.70 5.86 45.51
N ILE A 1198 2.67 5.36 46.21
CA ILE A 1198 2.76 4.14 47.02
C ILE A 1198 2.23 2.93 46.23
N SER A 1199 2.96 1.81 46.30
CA SER A 1199 2.60 0.56 45.60
C SER A 1199 1.21 0.05 45.98
N LYS A 1200 0.49 -0.56 45.01
CA LYS A 1200 -0.84 -1.14 45.24
C LYS A 1200 -0.89 -2.18 46.36
N ARG A 1201 0.17 -2.98 46.50
CA ARG A 1201 0.26 -4.01 47.54
C ARG A 1201 0.31 -3.36 48.93
N HIS A 1202 1.08 -2.28 49.07
CA HIS A 1202 1.16 -1.52 50.31
C HIS A 1202 -0.15 -0.77 50.60
N LYS A 1203 -0.81 -0.19 49.58
CA LYS A 1203 -2.15 0.41 49.74
C LYS A 1203 -3.18 -0.61 50.26
N ALA A 1204 -3.26 -1.79 49.65
CA ALA A 1204 -4.18 -2.85 50.08
C ALA A 1204 -3.89 -3.33 51.52
N GLN A 1205 -2.61 -3.41 51.92
CA GLN A 1205 -2.22 -3.74 53.30
C GLN A 1205 -2.66 -2.65 54.28
N LEU A 1206 -2.45 -1.37 53.95
CA LEU A 1206 -2.89 -0.24 54.76
C LEU A 1206 -4.42 -0.21 54.90
N GLU A 1207 -5.16 -0.51 53.83
CA GLU A 1207 -6.63 -0.61 53.89
C GLU A 1207 -7.09 -1.69 54.89
N ILE A 1208 -6.45 -2.86 54.88
CA ILE A 1208 -6.75 -3.94 55.83
C ILE A 1208 -6.47 -3.48 57.28
N VAL A 1209 -5.36 -2.78 57.52
CA VAL A 1209 -5.03 -2.23 58.84
C VAL A 1209 -6.10 -1.26 59.33
N ILE A 1210 -6.53 -0.33 58.47
CA ILE A 1210 -7.59 0.63 58.80
C ILE A 1210 -8.92 -0.09 59.11
N GLN A 1211 -9.27 -1.16 58.37
CA GLN A 1211 -10.45 -1.98 58.67
C GLN A 1211 -10.37 -2.64 60.04
N ALA A 1212 -9.20 -3.18 60.42
CA ALA A 1212 -8.99 -3.75 61.75
C ALA A 1212 -9.09 -2.70 62.86
N MET A 1213 -8.54 -1.50 62.65
CA MET A 1213 -8.58 -0.39 63.60
C MET A 1213 -10.01 0.12 63.88
N ALA A 1214 -10.95 -0.05 62.95
CA ALA A 1214 -12.36 0.30 63.15
C ALA A 1214 -13.05 -0.52 64.27
N TYR A 1215 -12.50 -1.69 64.63
CA TYR A 1215 -13.00 -2.54 65.73
C TYR A 1215 -12.52 -2.12 67.12
N VAL A 1216 -11.50 -1.26 67.21
CA VAL A 1216 -10.91 -0.82 68.49
C VAL A 1216 -11.94 -0.22 69.48
N PRO A 1217 -12.89 0.64 69.06
CA PRO A 1217 -13.91 1.14 69.99
C PRO A 1217 -14.81 0.05 70.59
N ILE A 1218 -15.15 -0.99 69.83
CA ILE A 1218 -15.92 -2.14 70.34
C ILE A 1218 -15.09 -2.96 71.33
N VAL A 1219 -13.82 -3.23 71.02
CA VAL A 1219 -12.92 -3.96 71.93
C VAL A 1219 -12.77 -3.20 73.26
N ALA A 1220 -12.67 -1.87 73.20
CA ALA A 1220 -12.65 -1.04 74.41
C ALA A 1220 -13.99 -1.11 75.18
N LEU A 1221 -15.13 -1.18 74.49
CA LEU A 1221 -16.46 -1.30 75.09
C LEU A 1221 -16.69 -2.66 75.75
N THR A 1222 -16.34 -3.77 75.09
CA THR A 1222 -16.46 -5.12 75.65
C THR A 1222 -15.58 -5.29 76.87
N TRP A 1223 -14.36 -4.74 76.84
CA TRP A 1223 -13.47 -4.74 78.00
C TRP A 1223 -14.01 -3.91 79.16
N TYR A 1224 -14.59 -2.73 78.89
CA TYR A 1224 -15.26 -1.92 79.90
C TYR A 1224 -16.43 -2.68 80.55
N ILE A 1225 -17.29 -3.31 79.75
CA ILE A 1225 -18.42 -4.13 80.24
C ILE A 1225 -17.90 -5.30 81.08
N TYR A 1226 -16.90 -6.04 80.61
CA TYR A 1226 -16.27 -7.16 81.32
C TYR A 1226 -15.71 -6.74 82.68
N ARG A 1227 -15.03 -5.59 82.76
CA ARG A 1227 -14.50 -5.07 84.03
C ARG A 1227 -15.61 -4.68 85.00
N LYS A 1228 -16.70 -4.10 84.49
CA LYS A 1228 -17.88 -3.68 85.27
C LYS A 1228 -18.72 -4.86 85.78
N THR A 1229 -18.80 -5.96 85.02
CA THR A 1229 -19.45 -7.20 85.47
C THR A 1229 -18.57 -7.97 86.46
N ARG A 1230 -17.26 -8.07 86.23
CA ARG A 1230 -16.31 -8.70 87.16
C ARG A 1230 -16.27 -7.99 88.53
N SER A 1231 -16.32 -6.66 88.57
CA SER A 1231 -16.36 -5.92 89.84
C SER A 1231 -17.67 -6.09 90.61
N ARG A 1232 -18.78 -6.49 89.93
CA ARG A 1232 -20.05 -6.82 90.58
C ARG A 1232 -20.08 -8.25 91.13
N CYS A 1233 -19.38 -9.20 90.50
CA CYS A 1233 -19.31 -10.58 90.98
C CYS A 1233 -18.33 -10.76 92.17
N ALA A 1234 -17.27 -9.96 92.27
CA ALA A 1234 -16.30 -10.05 93.37
C ALA A 1234 -16.85 -9.65 94.76
N GLY A 1235 -17.99 -8.95 94.82
CA GLY A 1235 -18.66 -8.58 96.08
C GLY A 1235 -19.63 -9.63 96.64
N VAL A 1236 -19.82 -10.77 95.95
CA VAL A 1236 -20.86 -11.77 96.28
C VAL A 1236 -20.25 -13.15 96.65
N PHE A 1237 -18.93 -13.29 96.70
CA PHE A 1237 -18.23 -14.57 96.92
C PHE A 1237 -17.09 -14.51 97.95
N CYS A 1238 -17.35 -13.93 99.14
CA CYS A 1238 -16.63 -14.26 100.37
C CYS A 1238 -17.67 -14.47 101.47
N GLY A 1239 -18.01 -15.73 101.74
CA GLY A 1239 -18.89 -16.14 102.84
C GLY A 1239 -18.11 -16.72 104.02
N ASP A 1240 -18.66 -16.47 105.21
CA ASP A 1240 -18.74 -17.30 106.41
C ASP A 1240 -17.53 -18.04 107.00
N HIS A 1241 -17.32 -17.83 108.31
CA HIS A 1241 -17.37 -18.95 109.26
C HIS A 1241 -17.57 -18.53 110.75
N ARG A 1242 -18.65 -19.08 111.35
CA ARG A 1242 -18.85 -19.56 112.74
C ARG A 1242 -19.20 -18.56 113.87
N ASP A 1243 -20.51 -18.49 114.17
CA ASP A 1243 -21.26 -18.69 115.44
C ASP A 1243 -20.50 -18.95 116.76
N PRO A 1244 -21.15 -18.89 117.97
CA PRO A 1244 -22.28 -18.06 118.46
C PRO A 1244 -22.08 -17.57 119.94
N GLU A 1245 -22.99 -16.73 120.45
CA GLU A 1245 -23.37 -16.41 121.87
C GLU A 1245 -23.68 -14.91 121.96
N GLY A 1246 -24.92 -14.48 122.16
CA GLY A 1246 -25.59 -14.39 123.45
C GLY A 1246 -26.10 -12.93 123.61
N PRO A 1247 -27.31 -12.67 124.13
CA PRO A 1247 -28.03 -11.41 123.93
C PRO A 1247 -27.85 -10.43 125.10
N GLU A 1248 -27.80 -9.11 124.84
CA GLU A 1248 -28.17 -8.05 125.80
C GLU A 1248 -28.23 -6.69 125.07
N VAL A 1249 -29.41 -6.05 125.01
CA VAL A 1249 -29.88 -4.96 125.89
C VAL A 1249 -29.46 -3.56 125.42
N THR A 1250 -30.51 -2.75 125.25
CA THR A 1250 -30.65 -1.28 125.20
C THR A 1250 -29.42 -0.42 125.52
N ASP A 1251 -29.20 0.64 124.74
CA ASP A 1251 -29.74 1.99 125.00
C ASP A 1251 -28.80 3.12 124.50
N THR A 1252 -29.45 4.22 124.09
CA THR A 1252 -29.00 5.62 124.20
C THR A 1252 -27.71 6.18 123.58
N ARG A 1253 -27.96 7.28 122.84
CA ARG A 1253 -27.37 8.64 122.94
C ARG A 1253 -26.02 8.99 122.28
N ASN A 1254 -26.16 10.04 121.45
CA ASN A 1254 -25.33 11.24 121.31
C ASN A 1254 -23.82 11.10 121.05
N ASN A 1255 -23.41 11.49 119.83
CA ASN A 1255 -22.88 12.83 119.56
C ASN A 1255 -22.93 13.15 118.07
#